data_AF-A0A5C4MNP4-F1
#
_entry.id   AF-A0A5C4MNP4-F1
#
_cell.length_a   1.000
_cell.length_b   1.000
_cell.length_c   1.000
_cell.angle_alpha   90.00
_cell.angle_beta   90.00
_cell.angle_gamma   90.00
#
_symmetry.space_group_name_H-M   'P 1'
#
loop_
_entity.id
_entity.type
_entity.pdbx_description
1 polymer ?
#
loop_
_entity_poly.entity_id
_entity_poly.type
_entity_poly.pdbx_seq_one_letter_code
_entity_poly.pdbx_strand_id
1 'polypeptide(L)'
;MPSMVIGSPNGNLLGFLAALEGLKTATLSTRTTTSLSYAIGSTTFTLTGTALTYDASNKLEGGTITGITSVTSSVADYTLTGLALSVTDIKTAIAAETATSGADTFALEKLLGLQSWSITGSAAANTAAVSSYLTGNASWSLGAGNDSVQGGTGADAINGEDGNDTLFGNAGRDSLLGGAGLDNIQGGAGNDYLSGQGDNDLLDGNDGNDIIGGVDGNDSLLGGVGNDYLDGGEGDDRLHGDVNDTADGGNDTLYGREGTDTISGGKGDDTLYGGAGNDSLAGGDGNDTYVVNFGDGLDVFNEAVGAGNDTVQVAASNTTFSYELVRGKGIENLKSTGYGNVLTGNENSNVIDRSAGAIALSGWAAISGLGGNDTLTGGAGSDRLLGGDGADTLTGNADGDTLDGGNDDDVLNGGLGSDILQGGVGADTLNGDDGDDRLDGGLGTDALNGGAGNDTYVFASSGSLDTITDTDGAADKVLMTFANGAVNYNRFAVSGIEFLEADGYNLTLTGDAGNDSINLGQTSPVIISDFFALAGYAGNDVLTGSTRGDRIYGGAGDDTLDGKDGSDTLSGGDGVDLLMGDIGSDTLIGGVGNDTLQGGAGSDRLDGGAGDDSLNGGDGSDTYIIASSSGSDVISDSGASTDDTDTVLVTVANVKIYAANLGSNIEVLKATGMNVIVAGNGGNDTIAVGEGKLNLTISGISVFAGGAGNDLIKGRSTTGVAEKLLGELGDDTLSGFGGNDSLLGGDGADTLNGGTDRDVLNGGNGADKLFGGDGDDSLMGGSGNDSLSGGDGVDTLIGSSGADDLTGGAGDDVFVFTSRSDLGLGSTADVITDFSLGDDINLRALNLTYIGQSNFTGSNQVRFNDSGDRLEISVDKDVLAEYAIKLDSGVTAAQLEDHILV
;
A
#
# COMPACT_ATOMS: atom_id res chain seq x y z
N MET A 1 -35.62 -19.31 -31.43
CA MET A 1 -35.24 -20.00 -32.69
C MET A 1 -33.88 -20.66 -32.46
N PRO A 2 -33.56 -21.82 -33.07
CA PRO A 2 -34.33 -22.60 -34.04
C PRO A 2 -34.93 -23.88 -33.41
N SER A 3 -36.19 -24.30 -33.56
CA SER A 3 -37.01 -24.65 -34.73
C SER A 3 -36.51 -25.87 -35.53
N MET A 4 -37.19 -27.03 -35.39
CA MET A 4 -37.65 -27.81 -36.54
C MET A 4 -38.81 -28.76 -36.17
N VAL A 5 -39.87 -28.66 -36.97
CA VAL A 5 -41.12 -29.43 -36.97
C VAL A 5 -41.13 -30.33 -38.23
N ILE A 6 -42.08 -31.28 -38.26
CA ILE A 6 -42.67 -32.04 -39.40
C ILE A 6 -42.23 -33.51 -39.40
N GLY A 7 -43.11 -34.51 -39.38
CA GLY A 7 -44.57 -34.51 -39.43
C GLY A 7 -45.12 -35.94 -39.51
N SER A 8 -46.37 -36.11 -39.07
CA SER A 8 -47.20 -37.26 -39.45
C SER A 8 -47.75 -37.08 -40.86
N PRO A 9 -48.22 -38.18 -41.48
CA PRO A 9 -49.44 -38.07 -42.27
C PRO A 9 -50.43 -39.20 -41.95
N ASN A 10 -51.64 -38.80 -41.57
CA ASN A 10 -52.85 -39.60 -41.65
C ASN A 10 -53.24 -39.87 -43.12
N GLY A 11 -53.82 -41.03 -43.40
CA GLY A 11 -54.26 -41.44 -44.74
C GLY A 11 -55.31 -42.55 -44.77
N ASN A 12 -56.39 -42.33 -44.02
CA ASN A 12 -57.75 -42.91 -44.03
C ASN A 12 -58.22 -43.64 -45.33
N LEU A 13 -58.91 -44.79 -45.20
CA LEU A 13 -60.08 -45.12 -46.06
C LEU A 13 -61.00 -46.23 -45.49
N LEU A 14 -62.20 -45.81 -45.08
CA LEU A 14 -63.56 -46.41 -45.18
C LEU A 14 -63.77 -47.93 -44.88
N GLY A 15 -64.85 -48.33 -44.21
CA GLY A 15 -66.19 -47.75 -44.31
C GLY A 15 -67.15 -48.13 -43.18
N PHE A 16 -67.95 -47.13 -42.85
CA PHE A 16 -69.11 -47.16 -41.97
C PHE A 16 -70.35 -47.30 -42.85
N LEU A 17 -71.27 -48.23 -42.55
CA LEU A 17 -72.74 -48.07 -42.60
C LEU A 17 -73.44 -49.42 -42.46
N ALA A 18 -74.31 -49.57 -41.45
CA ALA A 18 -75.77 -49.64 -41.65
C ALA A 18 -76.46 -50.21 -40.39
N ALA A 19 -77.28 -49.39 -39.75
CA ALA A 19 -78.34 -49.83 -38.85
C ALA A 19 -79.67 -49.83 -39.61
N LEU A 20 -80.45 -50.91 -39.39
CA LEU A 20 -81.92 -51.02 -39.39
C LEU A 20 -82.74 -50.58 -40.63
N GLU A 21 -83.39 -51.56 -41.30
CA GLU A 21 -84.84 -51.62 -41.62
C GLU A 21 -85.15 -52.77 -42.59
N GLY A 22 -86.23 -53.54 -42.38
CA GLY A 22 -86.80 -54.43 -43.40
C GLY A 22 -87.40 -55.78 -42.93
N LEU A 23 -88.57 -55.72 -42.28
CA LEU A 23 -89.36 -56.86 -41.79
C LEU A 23 -89.90 -57.79 -42.91
N LYS A 24 -89.72 -59.13 -42.79
CA LYS A 24 -90.79 -60.18 -42.75
C LYS A 24 -90.38 -61.59 -43.24
N THR A 25 -90.60 -62.57 -42.35
CA THR A 25 -91.14 -63.95 -42.55
C THR A 25 -90.34 -64.94 -43.41
N ALA A 26 -90.09 -66.21 -43.07
CA ALA A 26 -90.65 -67.12 -42.08
C ALA A 26 -89.74 -68.36 -41.84
N THR A 27 -89.93 -68.96 -40.66
CA THR A 27 -89.88 -70.40 -40.31
C THR A 27 -88.56 -71.16 -40.03
N LEU A 28 -88.55 -71.73 -38.81
CA LEU A 28 -87.88 -72.96 -38.30
C LEU A 28 -86.38 -72.89 -38.00
N SER A 29 -85.83 -73.44 -36.90
CA SER A 29 -86.33 -74.31 -35.81
C SER A 29 -85.35 -74.18 -34.63
N THR A 30 -85.84 -74.05 -33.40
CA THR A 30 -85.00 -74.15 -32.19
C THR A 30 -84.49 -75.59 -32.00
N ARG A 31 -83.25 -75.78 -31.54
CA ARG A 31 -82.73 -77.06 -31.06
C ARG A 31 -82.42 -76.96 -29.57
N THR A 32 -83.08 -77.79 -28.78
CA THR A 32 -82.70 -78.08 -27.39
C THR A 32 -81.80 -79.30 -27.37
N THR A 33 -80.62 -79.19 -26.77
CA THR A 33 -79.73 -80.34 -26.48
C THR A 33 -79.26 -80.26 -25.04
N THR A 34 -79.27 -81.39 -24.33
CA THR A 34 -78.89 -81.54 -22.92
C THR A 34 -77.42 -81.89 -22.70
N SER A 35 -76.62 -81.94 -23.78
CA SER A 35 -75.18 -82.14 -23.71
C SER A 35 -74.47 -81.34 -24.80
N LEU A 36 -73.34 -80.71 -24.44
CA LEU A 36 -72.41 -80.11 -25.38
C LEU A 36 -71.07 -80.84 -25.22
N SER A 37 -70.62 -81.46 -26.32
CA SER A 37 -69.28 -82.03 -26.39
C SER A 37 -68.47 -81.25 -27.42
N TYR A 38 -67.31 -80.76 -27.00
CA TYR A 38 -66.34 -80.20 -27.93
C TYR A 38 -64.99 -80.88 -27.71
N ALA A 39 -64.25 -81.03 -28.81
CA ALA A 39 -62.97 -81.71 -28.84
C ALA A 39 -61.86 -80.70 -29.12
N ILE A 40 -60.79 -80.77 -28.33
CA ILE A 40 -59.49 -80.19 -28.68
C ILE A 40 -58.54 -81.38 -28.82
N GLY A 41 -58.06 -81.63 -30.04
CA GLY A 41 -57.27 -82.83 -30.33
C GLY A 41 -58.08 -84.12 -30.12
N SER A 42 -57.45 -85.15 -29.53
CA SER A 42 -58.07 -86.47 -29.30
C SER A 42 -58.93 -86.56 -28.04
N THR A 43 -59.10 -85.46 -27.30
CA THR A 43 -59.80 -85.45 -26.01
C THR A 43 -61.18 -84.83 -26.15
N THR A 44 -62.20 -85.51 -25.60
CA THR A 44 -63.60 -85.08 -25.67
C THR A 44 -64.07 -84.60 -24.30
N PHE A 45 -64.45 -83.33 -24.18
CA PHE A 45 -65.09 -82.80 -22.98
C PHE A 45 -66.60 -82.90 -23.13
N THR A 46 -67.34 -83.26 -22.07
CA THR A 46 -68.80 -83.37 -22.11
C THR A 46 -69.40 -82.61 -20.93
N LEU A 47 -70.18 -81.55 -21.21
CA LEU A 47 -71.00 -80.87 -20.19
C LEU A 47 -72.45 -81.34 -20.29
N THR A 48 -73.07 -81.67 -19.16
CA THR A 48 -74.51 -81.95 -19.03
C THR A 48 -75.14 -81.03 -17.98
N GLY A 49 -76.17 -80.27 -18.38
CA GLY A 49 -76.92 -79.34 -17.55
C GLY A 49 -78.18 -78.84 -18.27
N THR A 50 -79.20 -78.40 -17.52
CA THR A 50 -80.53 -78.11 -18.06
C THR A 50 -80.61 -76.76 -18.79
N ALA A 51 -80.87 -76.86 -20.10
CA ALA A 51 -81.28 -75.82 -21.06
C ALA A 51 -80.25 -74.70 -21.37
N LEU A 52 -79.51 -74.89 -22.48
CA LEU A 52 -78.78 -73.83 -23.16
C LEU A 52 -79.60 -73.38 -24.39
N THR A 53 -79.87 -72.08 -24.51
CA THR A 53 -80.53 -71.48 -25.68
C THR A 53 -79.47 -70.82 -26.56
N TYR A 54 -79.46 -71.13 -27.85
CA TYR A 54 -78.54 -70.55 -28.83
C TYR A 54 -79.30 -69.64 -29.79
N ASP A 55 -78.66 -68.54 -30.22
CA ASP A 55 -79.11 -67.78 -31.39
C ASP A 55 -78.67 -68.45 -32.70
N ALA A 56 -79.09 -67.91 -33.85
CA ALA A 56 -78.75 -68.44 -35.18
C ALA A 56 -77.26 -68.27 -35.57
N SER A 57 -76.44 -67.71 -34.68
CA SER A 57 -75.02 -67.41 -34.88
C SER A 57 -74.10 -68.31 -34.04
N ASN A 58 -74.64 -69.32 -33.35
CA ASN A 58 -73.94 -70.15 -32.36
C ASN A 58 -73.34 -69.35 -31.19
N LYS A 59 -73.91 -68.19 -30.83
CA LYS A 59 -73.48 -67.41 -29.65
C LYS A 59 -74.39 -67.72 -28.45
N LEU A 60 -73.79 -67.94 -27.28
CA LEU A 60 -74.50 -68.20 -26.03
C LEU A 60 -74.93 -66.85 -25.42
N GLU A 61 -76.23 -66.56 -25.36
CA GLU A 61 -76.73 -65.41 -24.59
C GLU A 61 -76.98 -65.82 -23.14
N GLY A 62 -76.17 -65.28 -22.23
CA GLY A 62 -76.43 -65.11 -20.79
C GLY A 62 -77.21 -66.23 -20.08
N GLY A 63 -76.49 -67.20 -19.51
CA GLY A 63 -77.04 -68.14 -18.53
C GLY A 63 -75.98 -68.59 -17.53
N THR A 64 -76.30 -68.55 -16.23
CA THR A 64 -75.43 -68.97 -15.13
C THR A 64 -75.34 -70.50 -15.07
N ILE A 65 -74.13 -71.06 -14.98
CA ILE A 65 -73.91 -72.49 -14.71
C ILE A 65 -73.72 -72.67 -13.20
N THR A 66 -74.57 -73.48 -12.57
CA THR A 66 -74.42 -73.92 -11.18
C THR A 66 -74.31 -75.44 -11.11
N GLY A 67 -73.42 -75.95 -10.24
CA GLY A 67 -73.32 -77.38 -9.89
C GLY A 67 -72.37 -78.22 -10.73
N ILE A 68 -71.07 -77.87 -10.78
CA ILE A 68 -70.03 -78.77 -11.28
C ILE A 68 -69.50 -79.60 -10.11
N THR A 69 -69.53 -80.93 -10.22
CA THR A 69 -69.19 -81.85 -9.11
C THR A 69 -67.89 -82.65 -9.33
N SER A 70 -67.25 -82.62 -10.50
CA SER A 70 -65.86 -83.12 -10.70
C SER A 70 -65.32 -82.82 -12.11
N VAL A 71 -64.00 -82.74 -12.25
CA VAL A 71 -63.24 -82.79 -13.51
C VAL A 71 -62.07 -83.76 -13.30
N THR A 72 -61.81 -84.66 -14.24
CA THR A 72 -60.60 -85.51 -14.26
C THR A 72 -59.91 -85.38 -15.62
N SER A 73 -58.58 -85.33 -15.62
CA SER A 73 -57.78 -85.39 -16.85
C SER A 73 -56.50 -86.21 -16.64
N SER A 74 -56.03 -86.89 -17.70
CA SER A 74 -54.79 -87.66 -17.72
C SER A 74 -53.79 -87.04 -18.72
N VAL A 75 -52.86 -86.26 -18.16
CA VAL A 75 -51.48 -85.92 -18.61
C VAL A 75 -51.23 -85.18 -19.95
N ALA A 76 -50.45 -84.09 -19.77
CA ALA A 76 -49.43 -83.38 -20.57
C ALA A 76 -49.75 -82.59 -21.88
N ASP A 77 -49.37 -81.30 -21.78
CA ASP A 77 -48.86 -80.36 -22.79
C ASP A 77 -49.76 -79.89 -23.94
N TYR A 78 -50.31 -78.65 -23.85
CA TYR A 78 -50.47 -77.67 -24.95
C TYR A 78 -50.81 -76.25 -24.42
N THR A 79 -50.31 -75.21 -25.10
CA THR A 79 -50.49 -73.77 -24.81
C THR A 79 -51.77 -73.18 -25.43
N LEU A 80 -52.52 -72.38 -24.66
CA LEU A 80 -53.67 -71.58 -25.13
C LEU A 80 -53.38 -70.09 -24.92
N THR A 81 -53.59 -69.24 -25.93
CA THR A 81 -53.49 -67.77 -25.81
C THR A 81 -54.84 -67.12 -26.05
N GLY A 82 -55.17 -66.12 -25.23
CA GLY A 82 -56.23 -65.14 -25.49
C GLY A 82 -57.62 -65.52 -24.93
N LEU A 83 -57.83 -65.34 -23.63
CA LEU A 83 -59.16 -65.09 -23.05
C LEU A 83 -59.03 -64.47 -21.66
N ALA A 84 -59.56 -63.27 -21.49
CA ALA A 84 -59.61 -62.57 -20.20
C ALA A 84 -60.66 -63.24 -19.29
N LEU A 85 -60.21 -63.80 -18.17
CA LEU A 85 -61.06 -64.35 -17.12
C LEU A 85 -60.97 -63.45 -15.88
N SER A 86 -62.12 -63.14 -15.26
CA SER A 86 -62.20 -62.31 -14.06
C SER A 86 -61.79 -63.07 -12.79
N VAL A 87 -61.02 -62.40 -11.95
CA VAL A 87 -60.33 -62.89 -10.72
C VAL A 87 -61.23 -63.59 -9.69
N THR A 88 -62.56 -63.47 -9.77
CA THR A 88 -63.49 -64.07 -8.78
C THR A 88 -63.55 -65.59 -8.83
N ASP A 89 -63.34 -66.22 -9.99
CA ASP A 89 -63.49 -67.68 -10.15
C ASP A 89 -62.22 -68.48 -9.73
N ILE A 90 -61.08 -67.81 -9.54
CA ILE A 90 -59.83 -68.44 -9.08
C ILE A 90 -59.79 -68.55 -7.55
N LYS A 91 -60.39 -67.59 -6.83
CA LYS A 91 -60.46 -67.59 -5.35
C LYS A 91 -61.22 -68.80 -4.77
N THR A 92 -62.18 -69.38 -5.50
CA THR A 92 -62.97 -70.52 -5.00
C THR A 92 -62.29 -71.88 -5.24
N ALA A 93 -61.30 -71.96 -6.14
CA ALA A 93 -60.60 -73.21 -6.42
C ALA A 93 -59.39 -73.44 -5.50
N ILE A 94 -58.69 -72.37 -5.07
CA ILE A 94 -57.48 -72.47 -4.25
C ILE A 94 -57.81 -72.72 -2.76
N ALA A 95 -58.95 -72.22 -2.26
CA ALA A 95 -59.38 -72.41 -0.87
C ALA A 95 -59.78 -73.85 -0.51
N ALA A 96 -59.79 -74.80 -1.47
CA ALA A 96 -60.25 -76.16 -1.24
C ALA A 96 -59.13 -77.22 -1.07
N GLU A 97 -57.85 -76.86 -1.23
CA GLU A 97 -56.75 -77.86 -1.26
C GLU A 97 -55.61 -77.60 -0.24
N THR A 98 -55.67 -76.54 0.58
CA THR A 98 -54.70 -76.28 1.66
C THR A 98 -54.97 -77.03 2.97
N ALA A 99 -55.91 -77.99 2.99
CA ALA A 99 -56.28 -78.69 4.22
C ALA A 99 -55.58 -80.06 4.45
N THR A 100 -54.78 -80.61 3.52
CA THR A 100 -54.46 -82.06 3.61
C THR A 100 -53.07 -82.59 3.23
N SER A 101 -52.04 -81.82 2.88
CA SER A 101 -50.71 -82.41 2.73
C SER A 101 -49.57 -81.41 2.83
N GLY A 102 -48.69 -81.62 3.80
CA GLY A 102 -47.40 -80.95 3.87
C GLY A 102 -46.50 -81.30 2.69
N ALA A 103 -45.73 -80.29 2.26
CA ALA A 103 -44.62 -80.31 1.31
C ALA A 103 -44.85 -81.03 -0.03
N ASP A 104 -45.03 -80.25 -1.11
CA ASP A 104 -44.27 -80.41 -2.36
C ASP A 104 -44.57 -79.26 -3.35
N THR A 105 -43.51 -78.82 -4.03
CA THR A 105 -43.39 -77.69 -4.96
C THR A 105 -44.21 -77.89 -6.25
N PHE A 106 -44.98 -76.89 -6.72
CA PHE A 106 -45.62 -76.94 -8.04
C PHE A 106 -45.47 -75.62 -8.81
N ALA A 107 -44.85 -75.71 -10.00
CA ALA A 107 -44.49 -74.60 -10.86
C ALA A 107 -45.70 -74.03 -11.63
N LEU A 108 -45.97 -72.74 -11.47
CA LEU A 108 -46.97 -71.99 -12.22
C LEU A 108 -46.31 -71.20 -13.37
N GLU A 109 -45.65 -71.91 -14.29
CA GLU A 109 -45.11 -71.30 -15.50
C GLU A 109 -46.21 -71.09 -16.55
N LYS A 110 -46.50 -69.82 -16.84
CA LYS A 110 -47.21 -69.25 -18.02
C LYS A 110 -48.57 -68.60 -17.73
N LEU A 111 -48.52 -67.35 -17.27
CA LEU A 111 -49.60 -66.37 -17.45
C LEU A 111 -49.03 -65.01 -17.90
N LEU A 112 -48.41 -64.97 -19.09
CA LEU A 112 -47.92 -63.74 -19.70
C LEU A 112 -49.10 -62.92 -20.26
N GLY A 113 -49.37 -61.74 -19.68
CA GLY A 113 -50.13 -60.68 -20.38
C GLY A 113 -51.14 -59.84 -19.59
N LEU A 114 -51.19 -59.88 -18.26
CA LEU A 114 -52.07 -59.01 -17.46
C LEU A 114 -51.21 -58.04 -16.62
N GLN A 115 -51.55 -56.75 -16.67
CA GLN A 115 -50.71 -55.64 -16.21
C GLN A 115 -50.99 -55.17 -14.75
N SER A 116 -51.80 -55.89 -13.97
CA SER A 116 -52.06 -55.59 -12.55
C SER A 116 -52.89 -56.70 -11.90
N TRP A 117 -52.47 -57.27 -10.77
CA TRP A 117 -53.27 -58.19 -9.95
C TRP A 117 -53.47 -57.60 -8.54
N SER A 118 -54.48 -58.05 -7.80
CA SER A 118 -54.70 -57.67 -6.39
C SER A 118 -55.21 -58.92 -5.67
N ILE A 119 -54.39 -59.48 -4.79
CA ILE A 119 -54.74 -60.62 -3.95
C ILE A 119 -54.88 -60.13 -2.52
N THR A 120 -56.04 -59.58 -2.18
CA THR A 120 -56.43 -59.37 -0.78
C THR A 120 -56.96 -60.68 -0.21
N GLY A 121 -56.21 -61.26 0.75
CA GLY A 121 -56.64 -62.38 1.59
C GLY A 121 -55.60 -62.71 2.66
N SER A 122 -56.02 -62.69 3.94
CA SER A 122 -55.20 -63.15 5.07
C SER A 122 -54.98 -64.67 4.96
N ALA A 123 -53.75 -65.10 4.72
CA ALA A 123 -53.43 -66.51 4.66
C ALA A 123 -52.87 -66.95 6.01
N ALA A 124 -53.65 -67.69 6.80
CA ALA A 124 -53.09 -68.37 7.96
C ALA A 124 -52.14 -69.49 7.48
N ALA A 125 -50.85 -69.33 7.80
CA ALA A 125 -49.77 -70.31 7.89
C ALA A 125 -49.04 -70.75 6.61
N ASN A 126 -47.73 -70.43 6.62
CA ASN A 126 -46.59 -71.15 6.06
C ASN A 126 -46.51 -71.24 4.53
N THR A 127 -45.61 -70.42 3.99
CA THR A 127 -44.91 -70.58 2.70
C THR A 127 -45.74 -70.26 1.46
N ALA A 128 -45.91 -68.97 1.15
CA ALA A 128 -46.37 -68.51 -0.15
C ALA A 128 -45.21 -68.49 -1.16
N ALA A 129 -44.72 -69.67 -1.57
CA ALA A 129 -43.85 -69.80 -2.74
C ALA A 129 -44.67 -69.60 -4.04
N VAL A 130 -45.13 -68.38 -4.30
CA VAL A 130 -45.81 -68.00 -5.54
C VAL A 130 -45.22 -66.67 -6.01
N SER A 131 -44.11 -66.66 -6.76
CA SER A 131 -43.67 -65.36 -7.28
C SER A 131 -42.71 -65.29 -8.48
N SER A 132 -42.13 -66.36 -9.00
CA SER A 132 -41.14 -66.20 -10.09
C SER A 132 -41.70 -65.70 -11.46
N TYR A 133 -42.99 -65.30 -11.55
CA TYR A 133 -43.65 -64.92 -12.82
C TYR A 133 -44.69 -63.78 -12.72
N LEU A 134 -44.74 -63.00 -11.63
CA LEU A 134 -45.63 -61.84 -11.49
C LEU A 134 -45.07 -60.65 -12.27
N THR A 135 -45.70 -60.27 -13.38
CA THR A 135 -45.24 -59.15 -14.25
C THR A 135 -45.99 -57.84 -14.02
N GLY A 136 -46.58 -57.64 -12.83
CA GLY A 136 -47.37 -56.46 -12.50
C GLY A 136 -47.67 -56.40 -11.01
N ASN A 137 -48.12 -55.23 -10.55
CA ASN A 137 -48.26 -54.90 -9.14
C ASN A 137 -49.04 -55.96 -8.35
N ALA A 138 -48.53 -56.31 -7.19
CA ALA A 138 -49.07 -57.23 -6.20
C ALA A 138 -49.32 -56.48 -4.88
N SER A 139 -50.29 -56.94 -4.10
CA SER A 139 -50.55 -56.39 -2.78
C SER A 139 -50.94 -57.51 -1.83
N TRP A 140 -50.22 -57.63 -0.71
CA TRP A 140 -50.28 -58.74 0.25
C TRP A 140 -50.35 -58.21 1.69
N SER A 141 -51.15 -58.90 2.53
CA SER A 141 -51.16 -58.75 3.99
C SER A 141 -51.25 -60.16 4.57
N LEU A 142 -50.23 -60.56 5.33
CA LEU A 142 -49.93 -61.97 5.61
C LEU A 142 -50.56 -62.45 6.91
N GLY A 143 -50.65 -61.58 7.92
CA GLY A 143 -51.36 -61.87 9.17
C GLY A 143 -50.38 -62.39 10.23
N ALA A 144 -50.86 -63.21 11.16
CA ALA A 144 -49.98 -63.75 12.19
C ALA A 144 -49.28 -65.05 11.74
N GLY A 145 -47.97 -65.15 11.94
CA GLY A 145 -47.12 -66.30 11.62
C GLY A 145 -45.81 -65.88 10.98
N ASN A 146 -44.87 -66.81 10.84
CA ASN A 146 -43.64 -66.56 10.09
C ASN A 146 -43.88 -66.84 8.61
N ASP A 147 -44.00 -65.81 7.81
CA ASP A 147 -44.38 -65.86 6.42
C ASP A 147 -43.21 -65.55 5.47
N SER A 148 -43.34 -65.97 4.21
CA SER A 148 -42.32 -65.68 3.21
C SER A 148 -42.98 -65.40 1.86
N VAL A 149 -42.70 -64.23 1.30
CA VAL A 149 -43.37 -63.68 0.12
C VAL A 149 -42.38 -62.96 -0.79
N GLN A 150 -42.66 -63.03 -2.09
CA GLN A 150 -41.91 -62.36 -3.15
C GLN A 150 -42.91 -61.53 -4.00
N GLY A 151 -42.58 -60.28 -4.35
CA GLY A 151 -43.42 -59.32 -5.08
C GLY A 151 -43.52 -59.59 -6.58
N GLY A 152 -42.37 -59.63 -7.28
CA GLY A 152 -42.30 -59.90 -8.72
C GLY A 152 -41.57 -58.81 -9.48
N THR A 153 -42.06 -58.42 -10.67
CA THR A 153 -41.46 -57.30 -11.45
C THR A 153 -42.33 -56.04 -11.44
N GLY A 154 -43.33 -55.97 -10.54
CA GLY A 154 -44.32 -54.89 -10.47
C GLY A 154 -43.95 -53.86 -9.41
N ALA A 155 -44.82 -52.87 -9.17
CA ALA A 155 -44.72 -52.05 -7.95
C ALA A 155 -45.62 -52.66 -6.89
N ASP A 156 -45.03 -53.37 -5.94
CA ASP A 156 -45.67 -54.30 -5.04
C ASP A 156 -45.82 -53.71 -3.63
N ALA A 157 -46.85 -54.14 -2.88
CA ALA A 157 -47.10 -53.68 -1.52
C ALA A 157 -47.32 -54.87 -0.58
N ILE A 158 -46.33 -55.19 0.25
CA ILE A 158 -46.30 -56.39 1.09
C ILE A 158 -46.27 -55.97 2.56
N ASN A 159 -47.16 -56.53 3.37
CA ASN A 159 -47.21 -56.32 4.82
C ASN A 159 -47.18 -57.66 5.55
N GLY A 160 -46.14 -57.91 6.35
CA GLY A 160 -45.92 -59.12 7.13
C GLY A 160 -46.92 -59.27 8.27
N GLU A 161 -47.08 -58.23 9.09
CA GLU A 161 -47.86 -58.21 10.33
C GLU A 161 -47.14 -58.91 11.50
N ASP A 162 -47.72 -59.89 12.18
CA ASP A 162 -47.09 -60.47 13.39
C ASP A 162 -46.30 -61.73 13.02
N GLY A 163 -45.00 -61.80 13.27
CA GLY A 163 -44.17 -62.99 13.11
C GLY A 163 -42.79 -62.66 12.55
N ASN A 164 -41.95 -63.67 12.35
CA ASN A 164 -40.65 -63.48 11.71
C ASN A 164 -40.78 -63.75 10.21
N ASP A 165 -40.89 -62.71 9.43
CA ASP A 165 -41.22 -62.74 8.01
C ASP A 165 -39.98 -62.64 7.11
N THR A 166 -40.12 -63.12 5.88
CA THR A 166 -39.10 -62.96 4.84
C THR A 166 -39.74 -62.42 3.57
N LEU A 167 -39.55 -61.13 3.32
CA LEU A 167 -40.22 -60.38 2.26
C LEU A 167 -39.21 -59.99 1.18
N PHE A 168 -39.57 -60.17 -0.09
CA PHE A 168 -38.73 -59.75 -1.23
C PHE A 168 -39.58 -58.94 -2.22
N GLY A 169 -39.16 -57.75 -2.63
CA GLY A 169 -39.83 -56.97 -3.69
C GLY A 169 -39.47 -57.53 -5.06
N ASN A 170 -38.16 -57.71 -5.29
CA ASN A 170 -37.52 -57.97 -6.58
C ASN A 170 -37.56 -56.70 -7.45
N ALA A 171 -37.98 -56.74 -8.71
CA ALA A 171 -37.90 -55.54 -9.55
C ALA A 171 -39.17 -54.71 -9.40
N GLY A 172 -39.07 -53.40 -9.17
CA GLY A 172 -40.26 -52.66 -8.82
C GLY A 172 -40.01 -51.26 -8.29
N ARG A 173 -41.09 -50.68 -7.78
CA ARG A 173 -41.01 -49.72 -6.69
C ARG A 173 -41.94 -50.28 -5.66
N ASP A 174 -41.36 -50.90 -4.67
CA ASP A 174 -42.06 -51.78 -3.76
C ASP A 174 -42.20 -51.10 -2.40
N SER A 175 -43.22 -51.50 -1.65
CA SER A 175 -43.48 -51.05 -0.29
C SER A 175 -43.59 -52.29 0.58
N LEU A 176 -42.57 -52.54 1.39
CA LEU A 176 -42.44 -53.72 2.23
C LEU A 176 -42.46 -53.30 3.69
N LEU A 177 -43.37 -53.89 4.45
CA LEU A 177 -43.54 -53.67 5.87
C LEU A 177 -43.39 -55.03 6.58
N GLY A 178 -42.44 -55.14 7.50
CA GLY A 178 -42.23 -56.33 8.34
C GLY A 178 -43.36 -56.49 9.32
N GLY A 179 -43.39 -55.64 10.34
CA GLY A 179 -44.41 -55.67 11.39
C GLY A 179 -43.77 -56.00 12.73
N ALA A 180 -44.31 -56.97 13.47
CA ALA A 180 -43.75 -57.35 14.76
C ALA A 180 -43.07 -58.70 14.67
N GLY A 181 -41.77 -58.78 14.94
CA GLY A 181 -40.99 -60.00 14.94
C GLY A 181 -39.66 -59.80 14.20
N LEU A 182 -38.82 -60.82 14.14
CA LEU A 182 -37.50 -60.68 13.49
C LEU A 182 -37.63 -60.90 11.98
N ASP A 183 -37.72 -59.81 11.23
CA ASP A 183 -38.01 -59.80 9.81
C ASP A 183 -36.76 -59.71 8.94
N ASN A 184 -36.87 -60.25 7.72
CA ASN A 184 -35.83 -60.16 6.68
C ASN A 184 -36.46 -59.63 5.39
N ILE A 185 -36.17 -58.38 5.05
CA ILE A 185 -36.84 -57.63 3.99
C ILE A 185 -35.81 -57.24 2.92
N GLN A 186 -36.09 -57.55 1.66
CA GLN A 186 -35.28 -57.14 0.52
C GLN A 186 -36.11 -56.38 -0.50
N GLY A 187 -35.69 -55.17 -0.90
CA GLY A 187 -36.33 -54.34 -1.92
C GLY A 187 -36.13 -54.95 -3.30
N GLY A 188 -34.92 -54.88 -3.82
CA GLY A 188 -34.52 -55.51 -5.07
C GLY A 188 -34.05 -54.48 -6.09
N ALA A 189 -34.76 -54.27 -7.19
CA ALA A 189 -34.36 -53.30 -8.21
C ALA A 189 -35.42 -52.22 -8.39
N GLY A 190 -35.02 -50.97 -8.18
CA GLY A 190 -35.84 -49.77 -8.25
C GLY A 190 -36.02 -49.14 -6.86
N ASN A 191 -36.61 -47.95 -6.83
CA ASN A 191 -36.62 -47.11 -5.62
C ASN A 191 -37.70 -47.57 -4.63
N ASP A 192 -37.33 -48.32 -3.62
CA ASP A 192 -38.23 -49.03 -2.72
C ASP A 192 -38.45 -48.32 -1.37
N TYR A 193 -39.50 -48.72 -0.65
CA TYR A 193 -39.79 -48.32 0.72
C TYR A 193 -39.84 -49.56 1.61
N LEU A 194 -38.93 -49.67 2.57
CA LEU A 194 -38.82 -50.79 3.50
C LEU A 194 -39.00 -50.28 4.94
N SER A 195 -39.73 -51.03 5.77
CA SER A 195 -39.83 -50.75 7.20
C SER A 195 -39.93 -52.02 8.02
N GLY A 196 -39.05 -52.15 9.03
CA GLY A 196 -39.01 -53.27 9.98
C GLY A 196 -40.19 -53.20 10.95
N GLN A 197 -40.36 -52.02 11.57
CA GLN A 197 -41.34 -51.66 12.60
C GLN A 197 -40.91 -52.07 14.00
N GLY A 198 -40.94 -53.35 14.36
CA GLY A 198 -40.64 -53.75 15.73
C GLY A 198 -39.85 -55.04 15.82
N ASP A 199 -38.97 -55.09 16.83
CA ASP A 199 -37.95 -56.13 17.02
C ASP A 199 -36.76 -55.94 16.05
N ASN A 200 -35.77 -56.84 16.13
CA ASN A 200 -34.48 -56.66 15.44
C ASN A 200 -34.50 -57.24 14.02
N ASP A 201 -34.50 -56.36 13.02
CA ASP A 201 -34.77 -56.69 11.63
C ASP A 201 -33.52 -56.59 10.73
N LEU A 202 -33.59 -57.26 9.58
CA LEU A 202 -32.62 -57.16 8.49
C LEU A 202 -33.31 -56.59 7.25
N LEU A 203 -32.90 -55.40 6.82
CA LEU A 203 -33.46 -54.71 5.67
C LEU A 203 -32.35 -54.44 4.63
N ASP A 204 -32.63 -54.72 3.36
CA ASP A 204 -31.69 -54.55 2.25
C ASP A 204 -32.41 -53.95 1.03
N GLY A 205 -32.10 -52.70 0.67
CA GLY A 205 -32.71 -51.98 -0.46
C GLY A 205 -32.33 -52.56 -1.82
N ASN A 206 -31.05 -52.94 -1.96
CA ASN A 206 -30.42 -53.40 -3.20
C ASN A 206 -30.25 -52.26 -4.24
N ASP A 207 -30.66 -52.42 -5.50
CA ASP A 207 -30.43 -51.39 -6.52
C ASP A 207 -31.57 -50.36 -6.47
N GLY A 208 -31.32 -49.08 -6.22
CA GLY A 208 -32.40 -48.11 -6.11
C GLY A 208 -31.98 -46.83 -5.41
N ASN A 209 -32.91 -45.88 -5.30
CA ASN A 209 -32.78 -44.83 -4.28
C ASN A 209 -33.88 -45.11 -3.27
N ASP A 210 -33.52 -45.75 -2.19
CA ASP A 210 -34.43 -46.43 -1.29
C ASP A 210 -34.68 -45.65 -0.01
N ILE A 211 -35.81 -45.93 0.63
CA ILE A 211 -36.15 -45.41 1.96
C ILE A 211 -36.31 -46.61 2.89
N ILE A 212 -35.43 -46.71 3.88
CA ILE A 212 -35.32 -47.88 4.76
C ILE A 212 -35.42 -47.41 6.21
N GLY A 213 -36.38 -47.95 6.97
CA GLY A 213 -36.58 -47.61 8.38
C GLY A 213 -36.64 -48.83 9.30
N GLY A 214 -35.76 -48.93 10.29
CA GLY A 214 -35.79 -49.98 11.31
C GLY A 214 -36.96 -49.81 12.29
N VAL A 215 -37.04 -48.63 12.90
CA VAL A 215 -38.05 -48.17 13.87
C VAL A 215 -37.76 -48.61 15.30
N ASP A 216 -38.27 -49.73 15.81
CA ASP A 216 -38.01 -50.17 17.20
C ASP A 216 -37.18 -51.47 17.16
N GLY A 217 -35.94 -51.48 17.63
CA GLY A 217 -35.12 -52.69 17.62
C GLY A 217 -33.65 -52.38 17.37
N ASN A 218 -32.81 -53.41 17.46
CA ASN A 218 -31.42 -53.31 17.01
C ASN A 218 -31.34 -53.87 15.59
N ASP A 219 -31.46 -52.98 14.61
CA ASP A 219 -31.70 -53.31 13.21
C ASP A 219 -30.41 -53.31 12.38
N SER A 220 -30.46 -54.00 11.24
CA SER A 220 -29.39 -54.01 10.24
C SER A 220 -29.94 -53.54 8.91
N LEU A 221 -29.58 -52.33 8.50
CA LEU A 221 -30.05 -51.69 7.28
C LEU A 221 -28.92 -51.59 6.25
N LEU A 222 -29.20 -52.02 5.02
CA LEU A 222 -28.31 -51.93 3.87
C LEU A 222 -29.04 -51.16 2.76
N GLY A 223 -28.49 -50.04 2.31
CA GLY A 223 -29.05 -49.27 1.18
C GLY A 223 -28.88 -50.03 -0.14
N GLY A 224 -27.63 -50.27 -0.50
CA GLY A 224 -27.26 -50.88 -1.77
C GLY A 224 -26.78 -49.83 -2.75
N VAL A 225 -27.13 -49.94 -4.03
CA VAL A 225 -26.63 -49.05 -5.07
C VAL A 225 -27.62 -47.92 -5.32
N GLY A 226 -27.19 -46.68 -5.12
CA GLY A 226 -27.94 -45.46 -5.44
C GLY A 226 -28.06 -44.58 -4.20
N ASN A 227 -28.78 -43.46 -4.30
CA ASN A 227 -28.82 -42.50 -3.19
C ASN A 227 -29.93 -42.85 -2.21
N ASP A 228 -29.56 -43.39 -1.06
CA ASP A 228 -30.46 -44.01 -0.11
C ASP A 228 -30.71 -43.14 1.12
N TYR A 229 -31.86 -43.37 1.75
CA TYR A 229 -32.25 -42.79 3.03
C TYR A 229 -32.45 -43.92 4.04
N LEU A 230 -31.55 -44.02 5.02
CA LEU A 230 -31.60 -45.04 6.07
C LEU A 230 -31.88 -44.39 7.42
N ASP A 231 -32.79 -44.99 8.17
CA ASP A 231 -33.22 -44.53 9.48
C ASP A 231 -33.29 -45.72 10.45
N GLY A 232 -32.34 -45.80 11.39
CA GLY A 232 -32.21 -46.86 12.39
C GLY A 232 -33.43 -46.91 13.29
N GLY A 233 -33.57 -45.95 14.20
CA GLY A 233 -34.73 -45.91 15.08
C GLY A 233 -34.36 -45.85 16.57
N GLU A 234 -35.13 -46.56 17.39
CA GLU A 234 -34.77 -46.85 18.78
C GLU A 234 -34.00 -48.17 18.83
N GLY A 235 -32.75 -48.16 19.27
CA GLY A 235 -31.95 -49.36 19.51
C GLY A 235 -30.51 -49.21 19.01
N ASP A 236 -29.68 -50.22 19.26
CA ASP A 236 -28.28 -50.19 18.79
C ASP A 236 -28.22 -50.72 17.35
N ASP A 237 -28.22 -49.83 16.37
CA ASP A 237 -28.42 -50.13 14.96
C ASP A 237 -27.13 -50.27 14.15
N ARG A 238 -27.23 -50.93 13.00
CA ARG A 238 -26.15 -51.08 12.04
C ARG A 238 -26.61 -50.63 10.65
N LEU A 239 -26.16 -49.46 10.21
CA LEU A 239 -26.53 -48.88 8.92
C LEU A 239 -25.34 -48.91 7.96
N HIS A 240 -25.60 -49.30 6.72
CA HIS A 240 -24.64 -49.22 5.63
C HIS A 240 -25.32 -48.67 4.37
N GLY A 241 -24.84 -47.55 3.84
CA GLY A 241 -25.33 -46.99 2.58
C GLY A 241 -25.02 -47.93 1.43
N ASP A 242 -23.74 -48.07 1.11
CA ASP A 242 -23.27 -48.88 -0.03
C ASP A 242 -22.60 -50.20 0.38
N VAL A 243 -23.15 -51.34 -0.06
CA VAL A 243 -22.51 -52.66 0.08
C VAL A 243 -21.62 -53.03 -1.11
N ASN A 244 -20.41 -53.54 -0.83
CA ASN A 244 -19.52 -54.22 -1.81
C ASN A 244 -18.96 -53.36 -2.96
N ASP A 245 -18.48 -52.15 -2.67
CA ASP A 245 -17.35 -51.53 -3.39
C ASP A 245 -17.52 -51.49 -4.93
N THR A 246 -18.76 -51.29 -5.41
CA THR A 246 -19.01 -51.14 -6.86
C THR A 246 -18.57 -49.74 -7.32
N ALA A 247 -18.32 -49.55 -8.61
CA ALA A 247 -17.63 -48.35 -9.11
C ALA A 247 -18.47 -47.06 -9.11
N ASP A 248 -19.78 -47.15 -8.85
CA ASP A 248 -20.73 -46.04 -8.85
C ASP A 248 -21.48 -46.07 -7.50
N GLY A 249 -20.93 -45.40 -6.47
CA GLY A 249 -21.58 -45.27 -5.16
C GLY A 249 -22.63 -44.15 -5.11
N GLY A 250 -23.52 -44.24 -4.14
CA GLY A 250 -24.62 -43.30 -3.88
C GLY A 250 -24.25 -42.17 -2.93
N ASN A 251 -24.96 -41.05 -2.99
CA ASN A 251 -24.87 -40.04 -1.94
C ASN A 251 -26.00 -40.28 -0.94
N ASP A 252 -25.68 -40.91 0.18
CA ASP A 252 -26.64 -41.45 1.12
C ASP A 252 -26.90 -40.51 2.31
N THR A 253 -28.05 -40.69 2.94
CA THR A 253 -28.38 -40.02 4.21
C THR A 253 -28.75 -41.05 5.27
N LEU A 254 -27.94 -41.14 6.33
CA LEU A 254 -28.05 -42.17 7.35
C LEU A 254 -28.32 -41.55 8.73
N TYR A 255 -29.35 -42.03 9.43
CA TYR A 255 -29.72 -41.61 10.79
C TYR A 255 -29.68 -42.82 11.73
N GLY A 256 -28.84 -42.80 12.77
CA GLY A 256 -28.86 -43.81 13.84
C GLY A 256 -30.06 -43.61 14.77
N ARG A 257 -30.25 -42.36 15.24
CA ARG A 257 -31.27 -41.90 16.19
C ARG A 257 -30.95 -42.25 17.64
N GLU A 258 -31.69 -43.12 18.33
CA GLU A 258 -31.45 -43.40 19.76
C GLU A 258 -30.76 -44.74 19.91
N GLY A 259 -29.57 -44.79 20.51
CA GLY A 259 -28.85 -46.04 20.70
C GLY A 259 -27.36 -45.89 20.48
N THR A 260 -26.59 -46.96 20.60
CA THR A 260 -25.16 -46.97 20.24
C THR A 260 -25.00 -47.58 18.86
N ASP A 261 -24.94 -46.72 17.86
CA ASP A 261 -25.08 -47.10 16.46
C ASP A 261 -23.73 -47.32 15.77
N THR A 262 -23.73 -48.17 14.75
CA THR A 262 -22.61 -48.30 13.80
C THR A 262 -23.08 -47.92 12.41
N ILE A 263 -22.60 -46.79 11.90
CA ILE A 263 -23.05 -46.22 10.62
C ILE A 263 -21.86 -46.17 9.66
N SER A 264 -22.06 -46.64 8.43
CA SER A 264 -21.08 -46.54 7.35
C SER A 264 -21.72 -46.07 6.05
N GLY A 265 -21.30 -44.92 5.51
CA GLY A 265 -21.80 -44.38 4.23
C GLY A 265 -21.45 -45.30 3.06
N GLY A 266 -20.16 -45.47 2.78
CA GLY A 266 -19.66 -46.36 1.74
C GLY A 266 -18.91 -45.59 0.68
N LYS A 267 -19.50 -45.40 -0.51
CA LYS A 267 -18.91 -44.60 -1.58
C LYS A 267 -19.86 -43.48 -1.96
N GLY A 268 -19.34 -42.29 -2.21
CA GLY A 268 -20.15 -41.15 -2.57
C GLY A 268 -20.07 -40.08 -1.49
N ASP A 269 -20.75 -38.95 -1.69
CA ASP A 269 -20.74 -37.87 -0.69
C ASP A 269 -21.91 -38.08 0.28
N ASP A 270 -21.66 -38.74 1.41
CA ASP A 270 -22.67 -39.20 2.36
C ASP A 270 -22.93 -38.19 3.49
N THR A 271 -24.12 -38.26 4.09
CA THR A 271 -24.46 -37.48 5.30
C THR A 271 -24.89 -38.40 6.44
N LEU A 272 -24.12 -38.39 7.53
CA LEU A 272 -24.27 -39.29 8.66
C LEU A 272 -24.69 -38.54 9.93
N TYR A 273 -25.76 -39.00 10.57
CA TYR A 273 -26.25 -38.54 11.86
C TYR A 273 -26.21 -39.72 12.85
N GLY A 274 -25.34 -39.66 13.85
CA GLY A 274 -25.34 -40.66 14.94
C GLY A 274 -26.64 -40.56 15.75
N GLY A 275 -26.85 -39.41 16.38
CA GLY A 275 -28.00 -39.19 17.24
C GLY A 275 -27.63 -39.41 18.71
N ALA A 276 -28.61 -39.76 19.55
CA ALA A 276 -28.39 -39.95 20.98
C ALA A 276 -27.72 -41.29 21.29
N GLY A 277 -26.46 -41.27 21.69
CA GLY A 277 -25.69 -42.41 22.19
C GLY A 277 -24.19 -42.19 22.03
N ASN A 278 -23.42 -43.27 21.89
CA ASN A 278 -21.99 -43.16 21.61
C ASN A 278 -21.71 -43.91 20.32
N ASP A 279 -21.85 -43.22 19.20
CA ASP A 279 -21.94 -43.88 17.90
C ASP A 279 -20.57 -44.08 17.27
N SER A 280 -20.48 -45.01 16.32
CA SER A 280 -19.32 -45.22 15.46
C SER A 280 -19.69 -44.92 14.03
N LEU A 281 -19.16 -43.82 13.49
CA LEU A 281 -19.51 -43.29 12.18
C LEU A 281 -18.30 -43.39 11.23
N ALA A 282 -18.53 -43.85 9.99
CA ALA A 282 -17.54 -43.88 8.92
C ALA A 282 -18.20 -43.45 7.60
N GLY A 283 -17.71 -42.39 6.97
CA GLY A 283 -18.22 -41.90 5.70
C GLY A 283 -17.80 -42.85 4.59
N GLY A 284 -16.50 -43.03 4.38
CA GLY A 284 -15.97 -43.94 3.38
C GLY A 284 -15.25 -43.19 2.27
N ASP A 285 -15.37 -43.63 1.02
CA ASP A 285 -14.76 -42.91 -0.11
C ASP A 285 -15.73 -41.81 -0.59
N GLY A 286 -15.30 -40.55 -0.62
CA GLY A 286 -16.12 -39.41 -1.03
C GLY A 286 -15.97 -38.25 -0.05
N ASN A 287 -16.71 -37.16 -0.23
CA ASN A 287 -16.66 -36.01 0.67
C ASN A 287 -17.84 -36.06 1.63
N ASP A 288 -17.63 -36.67 2.79
CA ASP A 288 -18.70 -37.02 3.70
C ASP A 288 -18.98 -35.91 4.72
N THR A 289 -20.21 -35.87 5.22
CA THR A 289 -20.67 -34.92 6.24
C THR A 289 -21.20 -35.64 7.48
N TYR A 290 -20.50 -35.46 8.59
CA TYR A 290 -20.89 -35.94 9.90
C TYR A 290 -21.60 -34.84 10.67
N VAL A 291 -22.87 -35.05 11.04
CA VAL A 291 -23.64 -34.05 11.78
C VAL A 291 -23.72 -34.43 13.25
N VAL A 292 -23.21 -33.54 14.10
CA VAL A 292 -23.16 -33.72 15.56
C VAL A 292 -24.02 -32.65 16.22
N ASN A 293 -25.02 -33.06 16.98
CA ASN A 293 -25.90 -32.19 17.76
C ASN A 293 -25.58 -32.25 19.26
N PHE A 294 -26.13 -31.28 19.99
CA PHE A 294 -25.97 -31.25 21.43
C PHE A 294 -26.80 -32.36 22.09
N GLY A 295 -26.12 -33.19 22.88
CA GLY A 295 -26.76 -34.29 23.61
C GLY A 295 -26.73 -35.61 22.86
N ASP A 296 -26.07 -35.66 21.69
CA ASP A 296 -25.86 -36.86 20.89
C ASP A 296 -25.00 -37.85 21.71
N GLY A 297 -23.79 -37.46 22.11
CA GLY A 297 -23.03 -38.16 23.15
C GLY A 297 -21.55 -38.18 22.81
N LEU A 298 -20.86 -39.32 22.96
CA LEU A 298 -19.44 -39.45 22.65
C LEU A 298 -19.22 -40.32 21.41
N ASP A 299 -19.41 -39.71 20.24
CA ASP A 299 -19.28 -40.39 18.95
C ASP A 299 -17.83 -40.51 18.50
N VAL A 300 -17.55 -41.56 17.72
CA VAL A 300 -16.24 -41.88 17.16
C VAL A 300 -16.32 -41.89 15.64
N PHE A 301 -15.53 -41.02 15.01
CA PHE A 301 -15.40 -40.91 13.56
C PHE A 301 -14.20 -41.76 13.07
N ASN A 302 -14.45 -42.63 12.10
CA ASN A 302 -13.49 -43.61 11.63
C ASN A 302 -13.12 -43.39 10.17
N GLU A 303 -12.40 -42.31 9.88
CA GLU A 303 -11.93 -42.01 8.53
C GLU A 303 -10.55 -42.54 8.17
N ALA A 304 -10.42 -42.91 6.88
CA ALA A 304 -9.17 -43.29 6.26
C ALA A 304 -8.51 -42.09 5.56
N VAL A 305 -7.19 -41.98 5.65
CA VAL A 305 -6.46 -40.88 5.00
C VAL A 305 -6.60 -40.96 3.48
N GLY A 306 -7.13 -39.91 2.86
CA GLY A 306 -7.28 -39.78 1.41
C GLY A 306 -8.51 -40.48 0.81
N ALA A 307 -9.52 -40.77 1.63
CA ALA A 307 -10.81 -41.29 1.17
C ALA A 307 -11.73 -40.17 0.61
N GLY A 308 -11.49 -38.91 0.99
CA GLY A 308 -11.98 -37.72 0.32
C GLY A 308 -11.70 -36.49 1.18
N ASN A 309 -12.58 -35.48 1.14
CA ASN A 309 -12.45 -34.26 1.94
C ASN A 309 -13.65 -34.15 2.89
N ASP A 310 -13.49 -34.68 4.10
CA ASP A 310 -14.61 -34.95 4.98
C ASP A 310 -14.89 -33.80 5.94
N THR A 311 -16.16 -33.63 6.32
CA THR A 311 -16.65 -32.52 7.14
C THR A 311 -17.34 -33.01 8.40
N VAL A 312 -16.88 -32.55 9.57
CA VAL A 312 -17.69 -32.59 10.79
C VAL A 312 -18.44 -31.27 10.93
N GLN A 313 -19.77 -31.35 10.95
CA GLN A 313 -20.66 -30.23 11.18
C GLN A 313 -21.28 -30.29 12.57
N VAL A 314 -20.88 -29.37 13.44
CA VAL A 314 -21.42 -29.22 14.79
C VAL A 314 -22.58 -28.23 14.78
N ALA A 315 -23.77 -28.68 15.17
CA ALA A 315 -24.99 -27.87 15.15
C ALA A 315 -24.98 -26.70 16.17
N ALA A 316 -25.75 -25.65 15.88
CA ALA A 316 -25.85 -24.46 16.71
C ALA A 316 -26.30 -24.76 18.15
N SER A 317 -25.47 -24.42 19.13
CA SER A 317 -25.81 -24.40 20.56
C SER A 317 -25.69 -23.00 21.16
N ASN A 318 -26.46 -22.73 22.21
CA ASN A 318 -26.39 -21.53 23.05
C ASN A 318 -25.46 -21.71 24.27
N THR A 319 -24.75 -22.83 24.35
CA THR A 319 -23.76 -23.13 25.41
C THR A 319 -22.40 -23.46 24.80
N THR A 320 -21.32 -23.02 25.46
CA THR A 320 -19.93 -23.36 25.11
C THR A 320 -19.71 -24.87 25.06
N PHE A 321 -19.18 -25.37 23.95
CA PHE A 321 -18.78 -26.76 23.75
C PHE A 321 -17.34 -26.84 23.23
N SER A 322 -16.62 -27.92 23.56
CA SER A 322 -15.26 -28.17 23.07
C SER A 322 -15.25 -29.42 22.21
N TYR A 323 -14.71 -29.33 21.00
CA TYR A 323 -14.59 -30.45 20.07
C TYR A 323 -13.16 -30.49 19.51
N GLU A 324 -12.52 -31.67 19.59
CA GLU A 324 -11.17 -31.93 19.11
C GLU A 324 -11.23 -33.05 18.07
N LEU A 325 -10.72 -32.80 16.87
CA LEU A 325 -10.57 -33.85 15.86
C LEU A 325 -9.57 -34.90 16.36
N VAL A 326 -9.93 -36.17 16.22
CA VAL A 326 -9.06 -37.27 16.66
C VAL A 326 -7.80 -37.31 15.79
N ARG A 327 -6.62 -37.26 16.42
CA ARG A 327 -5.32 -37.37 15.74
C ARG A 327 -5.22 -38.60 14.82
N GLY A 328 -4.68 -38.39 13.61
CA GLY A 328 -4.40 -39.46 12.64
C GLY A 328 -5.62 -39.99 11.88
N LYS A 329 -6.74 -39.27 11.91
CA LYS A 329 -7.93 -39.53 11.08
C LYS A 329 -7.95 -38.57 9.89
N GLY A 330 -8.45 -39.01 8.75
CA GLY A 330 -8.58 -38.19 7.53
C GLY A 330 -9.81 -37.29 7.56
N ILE A 331 -10.00 -36.51 8.64
CA ILE A 331 -11.02 -35.46 8.66
C ILE A 331 -10.31 -34.14 8.44
N GLU A 332 -10.72 -33.41 7.42
CA GLU A 332 -10.11 -32.15 7.01
C GLU A 332 -10.96 -30.93 7.33
N ASN A 333 -12.30 -31.01 7.42
CA ASN A 333 -13.15 -29.84 7.65
C ASN A 333 -13.91 -29.94 8.98
N LEU A 334 -13.93 -28.83 9.73
CA LEU A 334 -14.73 -28.68 10.95
C LEU A 334 -15.56 -27.40 10.84
N LYS A 335 -16.89 -27.55 10.74
CA LYS A 335 -17.83 -26.44 10.65
C LYS A 335 -18.67 -26.35 11.91
N SER A 336 -18.87 -25.14 12.42
CA SER A 336 -19.68 -24.91 13.62
C SER A 336 -20.49 -23.63 13.50
N THR A 337 -21.78 -23.69 13.86
CA THR A 337 -22.70 -22.55 13.78
C THR A 337 -23.18 -22.03 15.15
N GLY A 338 -22.43 -22.30 16.25
CA GLY A 338 -22.85 -22.06 17.66
C GLY A 338 -21.89 -21.23 18.54
N TYR A 339 -22.34 -20.87 19.76
CA TYR A 339 -21.73 -19.89 20.69
C TYR A 339 -20.46 -20.37 21.42
N GLY A 340 -19.36 -19.60 21.36
CA GLY A 340 -18.20 -19.73 22.25
C GLY A 340 -17.55 -21.12 22.27
N ASN A 341 -17.45 -21.78 21.12
CA ASN A 341 -16.89 -23.12 21.02
C ASN A 341 -15.36 -23.09 21.04
N VAL A 342 -14.75 -24.13 21.62
CA VAL A 342 -13.33 -24.43 21.44
C VAL A 342 -13.24 -25.52 20.38
N LEU A 343 -12.68 -25.18 19.21
CA LEU A 343 -12.51 -26.10 18.09
C LEU A 343 -11.03 -26.38 17.93
N THR A 344 -10.65 -27.65 17.86
CA THR A 344 -9.26 -28.06 17.69
C THR A 344 -9.16 -29.05 16.54
N GLY A 345 -8.31 -28.73 15.58
CA GLY A 345 -7.91 -29.56 14.45
C GLY A 345 -7.11 -30.79 14.87
N ASN A 346 -6.51 -31.44 13.88
CA ASN A 346 -5.57 -32.55 14.03
C ASN A 346 -4.22 -32.16 13.40
N GLU A 347 -3.35 -33.12 13.11
CA GLU A 347 -2.01 -32.84 12.54
C GLU A 347 -2.02 -32.76 10.98
N ASN A 348 -3.21 -32.71 10.37
CA ASN A 348 -3.40 -32.57 8.93
C ASN A 348 -3.87 -31.15 8.60
N SER A 349 -3.75 -30.73 7.34
CA SER A 349 -4.39 -29.51 6.83
C SER A 349 -5.90 -29.49 7.09
N ASN A 350 -6.36 -28.59 7.93
CA ASN A 350 -7.73 -28.46 8.36
C ASN A 350 -8.37 -27.15 7.89
N VAL A 351 -9.63 -27.20 7.49
CA VAL A 351 -10.48 -26.02 7.26
C VAL A 351 -11.48 -25.91 8.39
N ILE A 352 -11.29 -24.96 9.30
CA ILE A 352 -12.18 -24.71 10.43
C ILE A 352 -12.95 -23.40 10.19
N ASP A 353 -14.24 -23.52 9.90
CA ASP A 353 -15.08 -22.39 9.46
C ASP A 353 -16.28 -22.15 10.41
N ARG A 354 -16.35 -20.94 10.95
CA ARG A 354 -17.46 -20.43 11.77
C ARG A 354 -18.32 -19.37 11.07
N SER A 355 -18.05 -19.04 9.80
CA SER A 355 -18.76 -18.00 9.05
C SER A 355 -20.21 -18.36 8.69
N ALA A 356 -20.54 -19.65 8.64
CA ALA A 356 -21.85 -20.14 8.24
C ALA A 356 -22.91 -19.98 9.36
N GLY A 357 -23.59 -18.82 9.42
CA GLY A 357 -24.82 -18.65 10.19
C GLY A 357 -24.74 -17.81 11.47
N ALA A 358 -23.67 -17.01 11.63
CA ALA A 358 -23.47 -16.17 12.81
C ALA A 358 -24.58 -15.12 12.99
N ILE A 359 -25.46 -15.34 13.96
CA ILE A 359 -26.21 -14.28 14.61
C ILE A 359 -25.19 -13.51 15.44
N ALA A 360 -24.87 -12.28 15.04
CA ALA A 360 -23.91 -11.38 15.69
C ALA A 360 -24.11 -11.31 17.21
N LEU A 361 -23.34 -12.06 17.99
CA LEU A 361 -23.42 -12.09 19.45
C LEU A 361 -22.04 -12.38 20.08
N SER A 362 -21.63 -11.43 20.93
CA SER A 362 -20.30 -11.16 21.51
C SER A 362 -19.71 -12.21 22.49
N GLY A 363 -19.30 -13.40 22.02
CA GLY A 363 -18.64 -14.41 22.86
C GLY A 363 -17.24 -14.77 22.38
N TRP A 364 -16.30 -15.03 23.30
CA TRP A 364 -14.93 -15.45 22.96
C TRP A 364 -14.91 -16.90 22.45
N ALA A 365 -14.49 -17.15 21.21
CA ALA A 365 -14.20 -18.49 20.69
C ALA A 365 -12.68 -18.76 20.63
N ALA A 366 -12.29 -20.04 20.63
CA ALA A 366 -10.90 -20.44 20.44
C ALA A 366 -10.80 -21.54 19.38
N ILE A 367 -10.07 -21.28 18.30
CA ILE A 367 -9.79 -22.22 17.21
C ILE A 367 -8.29 -22.53 17.21
N SER A 368 -7.94 -23.81 17.03
CA SER A 368 -6.55 -24.23 16.88
C SER A 368 -6.42 -25.22 15.73
N GLY A 369 -5.50 -24.99 14.81
CA GLY A 369 -5.17 -25.89 13.69
C GLY A 369 -4.28 -27.07 14.12
N LEU A 370 -3.24 -26.76 14.92
CA LEU A 370 -2.18 -27.65 15.42
C LEU A 370 -1.04 -27.84 14.42
N GLY A 371 -1.19 -28.65 13.39
CA GLY A 371 -0.12 -28.84 12.42
C GLY A 371 -0.67 -29.26 11.07
N GLY A 372 0.07 -28.99 10.00
CA GLY A 372 -0.46 -29.00 8.64
C GLY A 372 -0.75 -27.57 8.18
N ASN A 373 -1.11 -27.39 6.91
CA ASN A 373 -1.48 -26.08 6.39
C ASN A 373 -2.97 -25.86 6.59
N ASP A 374 -3.34 -25.07 7.58
CA ASP A 374 -4.70 -24.89 8.08
C ASP A 374 -5.36 -23.61 7.52
N THR A 375 -6.68 -23.59 7.47
CA THR A 375 -7.49 -22.40 7.15
C THR A 375 -8.52 -22.20 8.24
N LEU A 376 -8.35 -21.16 9.05
CA LEU A 376 -9.13 -20.90 10.25
C LEU A 376 -9.94 -19.60 10.08
N THR A 377 -11.25 -19.63 10.38
CA THR A 377 -12.13 -18.45 10.28
C THR A 377 -12.94 -18.26 11.56
N GLY A 378 -12.76 -17.11 12.23
CA GLY A 378 -13.40 -16.75 13.51
C GLY A 378 -14.88 -16.44 13.40
N GLY A 379 -15.23 -15.50 12.51
CA GLY A 379 -16.60 -15.08 12.26
C GLY A 379 -16.94 -13.79 12.99
N ALA A 380 -18.10 -13.72 13.65
CA ALA A 380 -18.47 -12.52 14.40
C ALA A 380 -18.16 -12.70 15.90
N GLY A 381 -17.59 -11.68 16.53
CA GLY A 381 -17.19 -11.66 17.93
C GLY A 381 -15.69 -11.86 18.10
N SER A 382 -15.14 -11.35 19.21
CA SER A 382 -13.70 -11.48 19.52
C SER A 382 -13.23 -12.93 19.65
N ASP A 383 -12.52 -13.43 18.66
CA ASP A 383 -12.07 -14.80 18.51
C ASP A 383 -10.56 -14.95 18.75
N ARG A 384 -10.13 -16.15 19.13
CA ARG A 384 -8.71 -16.52 19.25
C ARG A 384 -8.39 -17.65 18.27
N LEU A 385 -7.56 -17.39 17.28
CA LEU A 385 -7.15 -18.35 16.25
C LEU A 385 -5.66 -18.69 16.44
N LEU A 386 -5.33 -19.98 16.46
CA LEU A 386 -3.97 -20.49 16.52
C LEU A 386 -3.73 -21.41 15.31
N GLY A 387 -2.81 -21.06 14.42
CA GLY A 387 -2.40 -21.92 13.29
C GLY A 387 -1.68 -23.16 13.79
N GLY A 388 -0.40 -23.02 14.12
CA GLY A 388 0.43 -24.07 14.66
C GLY A 388 1.68 -24.31 13.83
N ASP A 389 1.96 -25.55 13.43
CA ASP A 389 3.06 -25.89 12.52
C ASP A 389 2.53 -26.03 11.09
N GLY A 390 2.94 -25.18 10.15
CA GLY A 390 2.56 -25.29 8.74
C GLY A 390 2.18 -23.93 8.16
N ALA A 391 2.03 -23.85 6.84
CA ALA A 391 1.69 -22.56 6.21
C ALA A 391 0.18 -22.32 6.30
N ASP A 392 -0.23 -21.57 7.32
CA ASP A 392 -1.61 -21.40 7.75
C ASP A 392 -2.25 -20.11 7.19
N THR A 393 -3.58 -20.10 7.12
CA THR A 393 -4.38 -18.92 6.76
C THR A 393 -5.44 -18.66 7.82
N LEU A 394 -5.30 -17.57 8.57
CA LEU A 394 -6.18 -17.17 9.66
C LEU A 394 -6.98 -15.94 9.26
N THR A 395 -8.28 -15.91 9.57
CA THR A 395 -9.17 -14.76 9.30
C THR A 395 -10.11 -14.51 10.48
N GLY A 396 -9.98 -13.36 11.14
CA GLY A 396 -10.80 -12.95 12.28
C GLY A 396 -12.23 -12.58 11.86
N ASN A 397 -12.34 -11.62 10.96
CA ASN A 397 -13.55 -10.96 10.39
C ASN A 397 -14.07 -9.76 11.18
N ALA A 398 -14.79 -9.92 12.29
CA ALA A 398 -15.46 -8.79 12.93
C ALA A 398 -15.37 -8.85 14.46
N ASP A 399 -15.18 -7.68 15.06
CA ASP A 399 -14.79 -7.46 16.45
C ASP A 399 -13.29 -7.73 16.68
N GLY A 400 -12.75 -7.35 17.85
CA GLY A 400 -11.30 -7.43 18.10
C GLY A 400 -10.84 -8.86 18.38
N ASP A 401 -10.03 -9.40 17.48
CA ASP A 401 -9.58 -10.79 17.41
C ASP A 401 -8.11 -10.97 17.84
N THR A 402 -7.69 -12.22 18.08
CA THR A 402 -6.30 -12.58 18.35
C THR A 402 -5.88 -13.75 17.48
N LEU A 403 -4.97 -13.52 16.54
CA LEU A 403 -4.47 -14.48 15.56
C LEU A 403 -2.98 -14.75 15.84
N ASP A 404 -2.60 -16.03 15.87
CA ASP A 404 -1.24 -16.51 16.05
C ASP A 404 -0.94 -17.56 14.97
N GLY A 405 -0.05 -17.26 14.03
CA GLY A 405 0.32 -18.11 12.90
C GLY A 405 1.07 -19.35 13.38
N GLY A 406 2.24 -19.14 14.01
CA GLY A 406 3.02 -20.20 14.62
C GLY A 406 4.35 -20.40 13.94
N ASN A 407 4.57 -21.55 13.30
CA ASN A 407 5.77 -21.86 12.53
C ASN A 407 5.41 -22.04 11.04
N ASP A 408 6.36 -21.71 10.17
CA ASP A 408 6.26 -21.64 8.71
C ASP A 408 5.56 -20.36 8.21
N ASP A 409 5.43 -20.19 6.88
CA ASP A 409 5.03 -18.91 6.26
C ASP A 409 3.48 -18.74 6.31
N ASP A 410 2.99 -17.88 7.19
CA ASP A 410 1.56 -17.74 7.49
C ASP A 410 0.89 -16.50 6.87
N VAL A 411 -0.44 -16.54 6.72
CA VAL A 411 -1.27 -15.40 6.30
C VAL A 411 -2.34 -15.11 7.35
N LEU A 412 -2.28 -13.94 7.97
CA LEU A 412 -3.20 -13.48 9.02
C LEU A 412 -3.98 -12.25 8.54
N ASN A 413 -5.31 -12.30 8.60
CA ASN A 413 -6.19 -11.16 8.31
C ASN A 413 -7.09 -10.87 9.52
N GLY A 414 -6.97 -9.69 10.12
CA GLY A 414 -7.74 -9.23 11.28
C GLY A 414 -9.21 -9.02 10.92
N GLY A 415 -9.49 -7.98 10.14
CA GLY A 415 -10.82 -7.67 9.62
C GLY A 415 -11.35 -6.35 10.16
N LEU A 416 -12.52 -6.35 10.80
CA LEU A 416 -13.08 -5.17 11.45
C LEU A 416 -12.86 -5.28 12.96
N GLY A 417 -12.25 -4.29 13.60
CA GLY A 417 -12.03 -4.31 15.05
C GLY A 417 -10.57 -4.11 15.38
N SER A 418 -10.26 -3.93 16.67
CA SER A 418 -8.87 -3.83 17.12
C SER A 418 -8.30 -5.21 17.38
N ASP A 419 -7.45 -5.68 16.47
CA ASP A 419 -6.95 -7.04 16.40
C ASP A 419 -5.52 -7.18 16.92
N ILE A 420 -5.15 -8.38 17.31
CA ILE A 420 -3.77 -8.75 17.68
C ILE A 420 -3.32 -9.87 16.74
N LEU A 421 -2.36 -9.57 15.87
CA LEU A 421 -1.79 -10.51 14.90
C LEU A 421 -0.34 -10.82 15.28
N GLN A 422 -0.04 -12.11 15.41
CA GLN A 422 1.29 -12.63 15.68
C GLN A 422 1.67 -13.64 14.59
N GLY A 423 2.67 -13.34 13.77
CA GLY A 423 3.15 -14.23 12.68
C GLY A 423 3.82 -15.47 13.25
N GLY A 424 4.97 -15.27 13.91
CA GLY A 424 5.65 -16.35 14.62
C GLY A 424 7.03 -16.63 14.03
N VAL A 425 7.23 -17.78 13.40
CA VAL A 425 8.49 -18.14 12.74
C VAL A 425 8.20 -18.44 11.28
N GLY A 426 8.62 -17.59 10.35
CA GLY A 426 8.25 -17.74 8.96
C GLY A 426 8.42 -16.44 8.20
N ALA A 427 8.16 -16.43 6.90
CA ALA A 427 7.92 -15.20 6.15
C ALA A 427 6.42 -14.93 6.12
N ASP A 428 5.94 -14.21 7.12
CA ASP A 428 4.50 -14.08 7.39
C ASP A 428 3.90 -12.87 6.70
N THR A 429 2.59 -12.92 6.40
CA THR A 429 1.81 -11.78 5.91
C THR A 429 0.70 -11.44 6.89
N LEU A 430 0.76 -10.28 7.52
CA LEU A 430 -0.19 -9.80 8.52
C LEU A 430 -0.93 -8.57 7.97
N ASN A 431 -2.26 -8.65 7.86
CA ASN A 431 -3.14 -7.54 7.49
C ASN A 431 -4.11 -7.25 8.65
N GLY A 432 -4.05 -6.06 9.25
CA GLY A 432 -4.99 -5.62 10.30
C GLY A 432 -6.39 -5.32 9.76
N ASP A 433 -6.46 -4.65 8.61
CA ASP A 433 -7.68 -4.15 7.96
C ASP A 433 -8.26 -2.91 8.69
N ASP A 434 -9.52 -2.88 9.15
CA ASP A 434 -10.12 -1.70 9.79
C ASP A 434 -10.03 -1.82 11.33
N GLY A 435 -9.29 -0.96 12.02
CA GLY A 435 -9.19 -0.96 13.48
C GLY A 435 -7.92 -0.32 14.02
N ASP A 436 -7.80 -0.23 15.34
CA ASP A 436 -6.50 0.05 15.96
C ASP A 436 -5.83 -1.30 16.25
N ASP A 437 -4.97 -1.79 15.37
CA ASP A 437 -4.43 -3.15 15.36
C ASP A 437 -3.03 -3.25 15.96
N ARG A 438 -2.64 -4.47 16.35
CA ARG A 438 -1.29 -4.79 16.82
C ARG A 438 -0.70 -5.92 15.98
N LEU A 439 0.35 -5.63 15.22
CA LEU A 439 1.00 -6.59 14.32
C LEU A 439 2.43 -6.92 14.80
N ASP A 440 2.71 -8.20 15.06
CA ASP A 440 4.02 -8.72 15.46
C ASP A 440 4.42 -9.85 14.49
N GLY A 441 5.32 -9.55 13.54
CA GLY A 441 5.77 -10.55 12.55
C GLY A 441 6.56 -11.70 13.17
N GLY A 442 7.33 -11.44 14.22
CA GLY A 442 8.16 -12.46 14.86
C GLY A 442 9.51 -12.69 14.18
N LEU A 443 9.85 -13.94 13.86
CA LEU A 443 11.10 -14.35 13.24
C LEU A 443 10.90 -14.63 11.74
N GLY A 444 11.40 -13.76 10.87
CA GLY A 444 11.69 -14.13 9.49
C GLY A 444 11.77 -12.96 8.53
N THR A 445 10.89 -12.84 7.54
CA THR A 445 10.85 -11.64 6.69
C THR A 445 9.41 -11.36 6.37
N ASP A 446 8.82 -10.48 7.18
CA ASP A 446 7.36 -10.41 7.28
C ASP A 446 6.82 -9.23 6.49
N ALA A 447 5.59 -9.32 6.02
CA ALA A 447 4.85 -8.24 5.39
C ALA A 447 3.73 -7.82 6.33
N LEU A 448 3.81 -6.60 6.88
CA LEU A 448 2.86 -6.07 7.84
C LEU A 448 2.09 -4.90 7.21
N ASN A 449 0.77 -4.93 7.29
CA ASN A 449 -0.12 -3.90 6.78
C ASN A 449 -1.20 -3.65 7.83
N GLY A 450 -1.16 -2.53 8.53
CA GLY A 450 -2.09 -2.15 9.58
C GLY A 450 -3.48 -1.93 8.98
N GLY A 451 -3.58 -0.97 8.07
CA GLY A 451 -4.82 -0.75 7.32
C GLY A 451 -5.42 0.59 7.69
N ALA A 452 -6.61 0.61 8.26
CA ALA A 452 -7.32 1.84 8.64
C ALA A 452 -7.45 1.97 10.16
N GLY A 453 -6.79 2.95 10.76
CA GLY A 453 -6.83 3.18 12.21
C GLY A 453 -5.43 3.34 12.79
N ASN A 454 -5.29 3.45 14.12
CA ASN A 454 -3.99 3.75 14.74
C ASN A 454 -3.29 2.45 15.13
N ASP A 455 -2.41 1.98 14.27
CA ASP A 455 -1.84 0.65 14.38
C ASP A 455 -0.54 0.62 15.18
N THR A 456 -0.19 -0.56 15.70
CA THR A 456 1.02 -0.81 16.47
C THR A 456 1.80 -1.98 15.89
N TYR A 457 2.91 -1.67 15.24
CA TYR A 457 3.84 -2.65 14.68
C TYR A 457 4.92 -3.03 15.71
N VAL A 458 5.21 -4.32 15.87
CA VAL A 458 6.08 -4.83 16.93
C VAL A 458 7.27 -5.54 16.32
N PHE A 459 8.48 -5.15 16.76
CA PHE A 459 9.72 -5.77 16.31
C PHE A 459 10.43 -6.50 17.44
N ALA A 460 10.71 -7.78 17.23
CA ALA A 460 11.62 -8.57 18.05
C ALA A 460 13.07 -8.43 17.55
N SER A 461 14.03 -8.36 18.48
CA SER A 461 15.47 -8.11 18.25
C SER A 461 16.27 -9.12 17.37
N SER A 462 15.65 -9.87 16.45
CA SER A 462 16.24 -11.08 15.87
C SER A 462 16.75 -10.99 14.42
N GLY A 463 16.85 -9.80 13.82
CA GLY A 463 17.54 -9.61 12.53
C GLY A 463 16.77 -10.05 11.28
N SER A 464 15.46 -10.21 11.39
CA SER A 464 14.49 -10.34 10.31
C SER A 464 14.33 -9.04 9.51
N LEU A 465 14.02 -9.16 8.21
CA LEU A 465 13.77 -8.01 7.30
C LEU A 465 12.28 -7.94 7.03
N ASP A 466 11.58 -7.11 7.79
CA ASP A 466 10.12 -6.97 7.64
C ASP A 466 9.80 -5.70 6.83
N THR A 467 8.71 -5.76 6.09
CA THR A 467 8.20 -4.69 5.22
C THR A 467 6.87 -4.22 5.78
N ILE A 468 6.77 -2.93 6.12
CA ILE A 468 5.50 -2.32 6.50
C ILE A 468 4.94 -1.56 5.30
N THR A 469 3.67 -1.82 4.97
CA THR A 469 2.92 -1.03 3.99
C THR A 469 1.71 -0.46 4.68
N ASP A 470 1.75 0.84 5.01
CA ASP A 470 0.61 1.58 5.53
C ASP A 470 0.46 2.92 4.78
N THR A 471 -0.77 3.30 4.45
CA THR A 471 -1.05 4.47 3.60
C THR A 471 -2.29 5.26 3.99
N ASP A 472 -2.93 4.96 5.12
CA ASP A 472 -4.23 5.55 5.47
C ASP A 472 -4.12 6.97 6.10
N GLY A 473 -2.95 7.33 6.62
CA GLY A 473 -2.67 8.61 7.26
C GLY A 473 -3.19 8.74 8.70
N ALA A 474 -3.40 7.63 9.41
CA ALA A 474 -3.68 7.59 10.84
C ALA A 474 -2.39 7.55 11.69
N ALA A 475 -2.54 7.73 13.02
CA ALA A 475 -1.42 7.92 13.93
C ALA A 475 -0.79 6.60 14.38
N ASP A 476 -0.06 5.97 13.46
CA ASP A 476 0.57 4.67 13.66
C ASP A 476 1.83 4.72 14.53
N LYS A 477 2.09 3.59 15.20
CA LYS A 477 3.20 3.40 16.12
C LYS A 477 4.02 2.19 15.73
N VAL A 478 5.33 2.32 15.84
CA VAL A 478 6.25 1.18 15.81
C VAL A 478 6.88 1.01 17.19
N LEU A 479 6.76 -0.19 17.76
CA LEU A 479 7.31 -0.59 19.05
C LEU A 479 8.47 -1.56 18.86
N MET A 480 9.68 -1.16 19.27
CA MET A 480 10.88 -1.99 19.20
C MET A 480 11.21 -2.61 20.56
N THR A 481 11.26 -3.95 20.65
CA THR A 481 11.59 -4.65 21.90
C THR A 481 13.01 -5.23 21.84
N PHE A 482 13.95 -4.62 22.57
CA PHE A 482 15.35 -5.04 22.58
C PHE A 482 15.63 -6.13 23.64
N ALA A 483 16.05 -7.32 23.24
CA ALA A 483 16.71 -8.25 24.15
C ALA A 483 18.15 -7.76 24.42
N ASN A 484 18.58 -7.76 25.68
CA ASN A 484 19.91 -7.31 26.10
C ASN A 484 21.06 -8.03 25.34
N GLY A 485 21.51 -7.48 24.22
CA GLY A 485 22.63 -8.03 23.44
C GLY A 485 22.74 -7.36 22.07
N ALA A 486 23.95 -7.00 21.66
CA ALA A 486 24.23 -6.29 20.41
C ALA A 486 23.69 -7.02 19.16
N VAL A 487 22.92 -6.32 18.33
CA VAL A 487 22.41 -6.81 17.04
C VAL A 487 22.83 -5.83 15.93
N ASN A 488 23.27 -6.39 14.79
CA ASN A 488 23.64 -5.64 13.59
C ASN A 488 22.37 -5.33 12.78
N TYR A 489 22.10 -4.05 12.48
CA TYR A 489 20.96 -3.63 11.66
C TYR A 489 21.34 -3.51 10.19
N ASN A 490 20.60 -4.19 9.31
CA ASN A 490 20.65 -4.00 7.86
C ASN A 490 19.22 -3.89 7.33
N ARG A 491 18.85 -2.69 6.87
CA ARG A 491 17.71 -2.34 5.98
C ARG A 491 16.32 -2.37 6.62
N PHE A 492 15.67 -1.21 6.65
CA PHE A 492 14.21 -1.07 6.74
C PHE A 492 13.72 -0.30 5.51
N ALA A 493 12.54 -0.63 4.99
CA ALA A 493 11.81 0.17 4.01
C ALA A 493 10.42 0.44 4.61
N VAL A 494 10.21 1.66 5.09
CA VAL A 494 8.97 2.10 5.74
C VAL A 494 8.42 3.28 4.95
N SER A 495 7.10 3.31 4.76
CA SER A 495 6.33 4.42 4.18
C SER A 495 5.14 4.67 5.10
N GLY A 496 4.93 5.90 5.57
CA GLY A 496 3.65 6.33 6.17
C GLY A 496 3.47 6.39 7.69
N ILE A 497 4.51 6.25 8.54
CA ILE A 497 4.33 6.12 10.00
C ILE A 497 4.59 7.43 10.77
N GLU A 498 3.65 7.82 11.66
CA GLU A 498 3.59 9.10 12.41
C GLU A 498 4.43 9.14 13.70
N PHE A 499 4.71 8.00 14.38
CA PHE A 499 5.50 8.00 15.63
C PHE A 499 6.42 6.78 15.79
N LEU A 500 7.72 7.01 16.05
CA LEU A 500 8.64 5.97 16.56
C LEU A 500 9.09 6.24 18.00
N GLU A 501 8.74 5.33 18.92
CA GLU A 501 9.32 5.27 20.27
C GLU A 501 10.45 4.23 20.28
N ALA A 502 11.71 4.71 20.25
CA ALA A 502 12.88 3.84 20.24
C ALA A 502 13.48 3.69 21.64
N ASP A 503 13.34 2.51 22.23
CA ASP A 503 14.08 2.09 23.43
C ASP A 503 15.49 1.55 23.08
N GLY A 504 16.23 2.21 22.19
CA GLY A 504 17.67 1.95 21.98
C GLY A 504 18.16 1.70 20.54
N TYR A 505 18.83 2.72 19.99
CA TYR A 505 19.97 2.65 19.04
C TYR A 505 19.72 2.12 17.61
N ASN A 506 18.84 2.77 16.85
CA ASN A 506 19.14 3.65 15.69
C ASN A 506 17.94 3.70 14.74
N LEU A 507 17.59 4.91 14.34
CA LEU A 507 16.28 5.28 13.84
C LEU A 507 16.45 6.22 12.62
N THR A 508 15.81 5.89 11.51
CA THR A 508 15.63 6.79 10.35
C THR A 508 14.21 7.35 10.41
N LEU A 509 14.07 8.63 10.72
CA LEU A 509 12.78 9.33 10.85
C LEU A 509 12.46 10.05 9.54
N THR A 510 11.24 9.85 9.05
CA THR A 510 10.64 10.66 7.99
C THR A 510 9.35 11.26 8.55
N GLY A 511 9.32 12.58 8.71
CA GLY A 511 8.09 13.33 9.04
C GLY A 511 7.12 13.40 7.86
N ASP A 512 5.90 13.87 8.12
CA ASP A 512 4.88 14.11 7.11
C ASP A 512 4.66 15.61 6.86
N ALA A 513 3.47 16.06 6.46
CA ALA A 513 3.20 17.46 6.07
C ALA A 513 2.71 18.37 7.24
N GLY A 514 3.00 17.97 8.48
CA GLY A 514 2.70 18.69 9.72
C GLY A 514 3.91 19.35 10.39
N ASN A 515 3.71 20.04 11.52
CA ASN A 515 4.81 20.61 12.31
C ASN A 515 5.43 19.52 13.21
N ASP A 516 6.67 19.13 12.95
CA ASP A 516 7.36 18.03 13.60
C ASP A 516 8.43 18.48 14.62
N SER A 517 8.67 17.66 15.66
CA SER A 517 9.74 17.90 16.64
C SER A 517 10.54 16.64 16.91
N ILE A 518 11.80 16.62 16.49
CA ILE A 518 12.70 15.46 16.56
C ILE A 518 13.98 15.83 17.32
N ASN A 519 14.27 15.13 18.43
CA ASN A 519 15.44 15.37 19.29
C ASN A 519 16.21 14.08 19.59
N LEU A 520 17.46 13.98 19.12
CA LEU A 520 18.33 12.80 19.27
C LEU A 520 19.30 12.84 20.46
N GLY A 521 19.22 13.87 21.33
CA GLY A 521 20.30 14.20 22.26
C GLY A 521 20.66 13.09 23.25
N GLN A 522 21.88 12.53 23.17
CA GLN A 522 22.61 11.85 24.28
C GLN A 522 24.15 11.85 24.14
N THR A 523 24.83 11.72 25.30
CA THR A 523 26.26 12.00 25.59
C THR A 523 27.17 10.77 25.75
N SER A 524 26.91 9.64 25.08
CA SER A 524 27.80 8.47 25.11
C SER A 524 27.79 7.67 23.81
N PRO A 525 28.94 7.11 23.37
CA PRO A 525 29.16 6.79 21.97
C PRO A 525 28.39 5.54 21.53
N VAL A 526 27.43 5.76 20.65
CA VAL A 526 26.81 4.73 19.81
C VAL A 526 27.63 4.68 18.53
N ILE A 527 28.33 3.57 18.28
CA ILE A 527 29.07 3.38 17.03
C ILE A 527 28.07 2.89 15.98
N ILE A 528 27.53 3.82 15.19
CA ILE A 528 26.69 3.57 14.02
C ILE A 528 27.56 3.87 12.80
N SER A 529 28.03 2.85 12.10
CA SER A 529 29.07 3.09 11.10
C SER A 529 28.58 3.79 9.84
N ASP A 530 27.30 3.74 9.43
CA ASP A 530 26.87 4.39 8.17
C ASP A 530 25.34 4.64 8.08
N PHE A 531 24.83 5.80 8.54
CA PHE A 531 24.01 6.79 7.79
C PHE A 531 23.31 7.81 8.71
N PHE A 532 23.26 9.05 8.21
CA PHE A 532 23.07 10.34 8.89
C PHE A 532 22.13 11.21 8.03
N ALA A 533 20.81 11.16 8.24
CA ALA A 533 19.82 11.98 7.52
C ALA A 533 18.51 12.14 8.33
N LEU A 534 18.10 13.37 8.59
CA LEU A 534 16.85 13.77 9.25
C LEU A 534 16.07 14.72 8.32
N ALA A 535 14.75 14.55 8.15
CA ALA A 535 13.95 15.34 7.20
C ALA A 535 12.56 15.73 7.77
N GLY A 536 12.19 17.02 7.69
CA GLY A 536 10.91 17.60 8.19
C GLY A 536 9.79 17.75 7.13
N TYR A 537 10.14 17.91 5.85
CA TYR A 537 9.21 18.08 4.72
C TYR A 537 8.38 19.36 4.67
N ALA A 538 7.24 19.47 5.34
CA ALA A 538 6.39 20.65 5.22
C ALA A 538 5.74 20.97 6.56
N GLY A 539 5.93 22.17 7.08
CA GLY A 539 5.63 22.51 8.46
C GLY A 539 6.67 23.49 8.99
N ASN A 540 6.47 23.97 10.22
CA ASN A 540 7.53 24.67 10.94
C ASN A 540 8.15 23.69 11.93
N ASP A 541 9.30 23.12 11.59
CA ASP A 541 9.88 21.95 12.24
C ASP A 541 11.04 22.31 13.18
N VAL A 542 11.28 21.48 14.19
CA VAL A 542 12.45 21.59 15.07
C VAL A 542 13.22 20.28 15.06
N LEU A 543 14.40 20.29 14.42
CA LEU A 543 15.22 19.13 14.13
C LEU A 543 16.60 19.27 14.78
N THR A 544 16.97 18.35 15.68
CA THR A 544 18.28 18.36 16.35
C THR A 544 19.07 17.07 16.09
N GLY A 545 20.27 17.24 15.56
CA GLY A 545 21.28 16.22 15.30
C GLY A 545 21.97 15.69 16.55
N SER A 546 23.12 15.06 16.33
CA SER A 546 23.88 14.26 17.27
C SER A 546 25.29 14.83 17.47
N THR A 547 26.19 14.12 18.15
CA THR A 547 27.60 14.57 18.30
C THR A 547 28.53 14.03 17.19
N ARG A 548 27.98 13.70 16.02
CA ARG A 548 28.72 13.18 14.87
C ARG A 548 28.14 13.81 13.58
N GLY A 549 28.86 13.73 12.46
CA GLY A 549 28.46 14.37 11.19
C GLY A 549 27.09 13.96 10.62
N ASP A 550 26.08 14.79 10.81
CA ASP A 550 24.67 14.62 10.45
C ASP A 550 24.30 15.15 9.06
N ARG A 551 23.16 14.72 8.51
CA ARG A 551 22.48 15.48 7.43
C ARG A 551 21.08 15.81 7.90
N ILE A 552 20.63 17.05 7.75
CA ILE A 552 19.33 17.50 8.24
C ILE A 552 18.68 18.35 7.14
N TYR A 553 17.40 18.10 6.86
CA TYR A 553 16.61 18.77 5.83
C TYR A 553 15.30 19.28 6.46
N GLY A 554 15.06 20.59 6.46
CA GLY A 554 13.85 21.22 6.99
C GLY A 554 12.68 20.92 6.06
N GLY A 555 12.61 21.59 4.92
CA GLY A 555 11.63 21.34 3.88
C GLY A 555 10.88 22.60 3.49
N ALA A 556 9.65 22.79 3.95
CA ALA A 556 8.81 23.91 3.58
C ALA A 556 8.07 24.45 4.81
N GLY A 557 8.35 25.67 5.22
CA GLY A 557 7.85 26.36 6.41
C GLY A 557 9.03 26.88 7.24
N ASP A 558 8.77 27.53 8.37
CA ASP A 558 9.84 28.20 9.13
C ASP A 558 10.51 27.21 10.09
N ASP A 559 11.64 26.64 9.68
CA ASP A 559 12.29 25.52 10.37
C ASP A 559 13.43 25.94 11.32
N THR A 560 13.71 25.11 12.33
CA THR A 560 14.86 25.25 13.23
C THR A 560 15.69 23.96 13.22
N LEU A 561 16.90 24.05 12.70
CA LEU A 561 17.81 22.94 12.44
C LEU A 561 19.08 23.12 13.29
N ASP A 562 19.46 22.11 14.05
CA ASP A 562 20.59 22.16 14.98
C ASP A 562 21.48 20.91 14.82
N GLY A 563 22.69 21.09 14.27
CA GLY A 563 23.65 20.04 13.92
C GLY A 563 24.35 19.41 15.12
N LYS A 564 24.65 20.20 16.16
CA LYS A 564 25.42 19.84 17.37
C LYS A 564 26.93 19.64 17.07
N ASP A 565 27.57 18.59 17.59
CA ASP A 565 29.00 18.39 17.29
C ASP A 565 29.06 17.51 16.03
N GLY A 566 29.93 17.75 15.06
CA GLY A 566 29.93 16.96 13.85
C GLY A 566 30.50 17.70 12.65
N SER A 567 30.55 17.03 11.51
CA SER A 567 30.69 17.75 10.22
C SER A 567 29.39 17.51 9.49
N ASP A 568 28.47 18.45 9.66
CA ASP A 568 27.06 18.29 9.38
C ASP A 568 26.69 18.87 8.02
N THR A 569 25.53 18.49 7.49
CA THR A 569 24.94 19.09 6.29
C THR A 569 23.49 19.46 6.57
N LEU A 570 23.21 20.73 6.80
CA LEU A 570 21.89 21.26 7.11
C LEU A 570 21.31 21.98 5.88
N SER A 571 20.04 21.76 5.60
CA SER A 571 19.29 22.42 4.53
C SER A 571 17.95 22.90 5.06
N GLY A 572 17.67 24.21 4.99
CA GLY A 572 16.41 24.85 5.40
C GLY A 572 15.26 24.48 4.46
N GLY A 573 15.33 24.93 3.21
CA GLY A 573 14.29 24.68 2.21
C GLY A 573 13.52 25.95 1.89
N ASP A 574 12.19 25.90 1.78
CA ASP A 574 11.36 27.10 1.60
C ASP A 574 10.90 27.60 2.98
N GLY A 575 11.11 28.86 3.36
CA GLY A 575 10.68 29.34 4.69
C GLY A 575 11.59 30.40 5.28
N VAL A 576 11.33 30.83 6.53
CA VAL A 576 12.30 31.62 7.30
C VAL A 576 12.99 30.69 8.28
N ASP A 577 14.17 30.19 7.90
CA ASP A 577 14.82 29.09 8.61
C ASP A 577 15.94 29.55 9.56
N LEU A 578 16.15 28.78 10.63
CA LEU A 578 17.28 28.92 11.55
C LEU A 578 18.15 27.67 11.53
N LEU A 579 19.38 27.77 11.01
CA LEU A 579 20.34 26.68 10.92
C LEU A 579 21.53 26.93 11.85
N MET A 580 21.87 25.96 12.69
CA MET A 580 23.00 26.01 13.63
C MET A 580 23.90 24.77 13.42
N GLY A 581 25.15 24.96 12.98
CA GLY A 581 26.15 23.91 12.79
C GLY A 581 26.84 23.48 14.09
N ASP A 582 27.03 24.41 15.04
CA ASP A 582 27.69 24.20 16.34
C ASP A 582 29.20 23.84 16.21
N ILE A 583 29.67 22.61 16.46
CA ILE A 583 31.12 22.29 16.43
C ILE A 583 31.43 21.35 15.27
N GLY A 584 32.14 21.85 14.25
CA GLY A 584 33.00 21.06 13.39
C GLY A 584 33.18 21.63 11.99
N SER A 585 32.70 20.99 10.92
CA SER A 585 32.95 21.53 9.57
C SER A 585 31.72 21.29 8.74
N ASP A 586 30.85 22.27 8.79
CA ASP A 586 29.45 22.10 8.48
C ASP A 586 29.11 22.70 7.12
N THR A 587 28.07 22.19 6.49
CA THR A 587 27.51 22.76 5.25
C THR A 587 26.08 23.17 5.53
N LEU A 588 25.83 24.48 5.55
CA LEU A 588 24.52 25.07 5.82
C LEU A 588 23.97 25.69 4.53
N ILE A 589 22.74 25.31 4.17
CA ILE A 589 22.03 25.79 2.98
C ILE A 589 20.67 26.33 3.45
N GLY A 590 20.43 27.64 3.37
CA GLY A 590 19.17 28.28 3.74
C GLY A 590 18.05 27.84 2.82
N GLY A 591 18.00 28.38 1.61
CA GLY A 591 17.07 27.96 0.58
C GLY A 591 16.29 29.13 0.03
N VAL A 592 14.98 29.18 0.19
CA VAL A 592 14.13 30.31 -0.24
C VAL A 592 13.53 30.96 0.99
N GLY A 593 13.86 32.22 1.23
CA GLY A 593 13.35 33.04 2.32
C GLY A 593 14.47 33.82 2.99
N ASN A 594 14.21 34.37 4.17
CA ASN A 594 15.19 35.23 4.86
C ASN A 594 15.81 34.44 6.02
N ASP A 595 16.82 33.65 5.73
CA ASP A 595 17.31 32.62 6.63
C ASP A 595 18.41 33.12 7.57
N THR A 596 18.60 32.43 8.69
CA THR A 596 19.70 32.68 9.63
C THR A 596 20.58 31.44 9.75
N LEU A 597 21.81 31.52 9.27
CA LEU A 597 22.79 30.43 9.27
C LEU A 597 23.94 30.77 10.24
N GLN A 598 24.21 29.86 11.18
CA GLN A 598 25.31 29.95 12.15
C GLN A 598 26.19 28.70 12.04
N GLY A 599 27.40 28.83 11.48
CA GLY A 599 28.37 27.73 11.33
C GLY A 599 28.86 27.23 12.69
N GLY A 600 29.44 28.12 13.50
CA GLY A 600 29.92 27.80 14.84
C GLY A 600 31.43 27.69 14.87
N ALA A 601 31.98 26.53 15.23
CA ALA A 601 33.42 26.33 15.32
C ALA A 601 33.92 25.32 14.27
N GLY A 602 34.70 25.78 13.31
CA GLY A 602 35.62 25.04 12.48
C GLY A 602 35.67 25.56 11.04
N SER A 603 35.42 24.75 10.01
CA SER A 603 35.57 25.24 8.63
C SER A 603 34.28 25.01 7.86
N ASP A 604 33.42 26.00 7.92
CA ASP A 604 32.03 25.87 7.54
C ASP A 604 31.77 26.43 6.15
N ARG A 605 30.70 25.96 5.53
CA ARG A 605 30.25 26.37 4.21
C ARG A 605 28.81 26.85 4.31
N LEU A 606 28.59 28.15 4.10
CA LEU A 606 27.28 28.79 4.25
C LEU A 606 26.76 29.30 2.89
N ASP A 607 25.55 28.88 2.54
CA ASP A 607 24.80 29.30 1.34
C ASP A 607 23.40 29.75 1.76
N GLY A 608 23.13 31.06 1.81
CA GLY A 608 21.81 31.57 2.18
C GLY A 608 20.71 31.17 1.19
N GLY A 609 21.05 31.00 -0.09
CA GLY A 609 20.09 30.66 -1.12
C GLY A 609 19.45 31.90 -1.74
N ALA A 610 18.17 32.19 -1.45
CA ALA A 610 17.39 33.25 -2.07
C ALA A 610 16.53 34.01 -1.04
N GLY A 611 16.94 35.23 -0.74
CA GLY A 611 16.24 36.19 0.10
C GLY A 611 17.27 37.09 0.76
N ASP A 612 16.89 37.80 1.82
CA ASP A 612 17.84 38.62 2.57
C ASP A 612 18.32 37.82 3.79
N ASP A 613 19.44 37.11 3.65
CA ASP A 613 19.91 36.12 4.63
C ASP A 613 20.93 36.69 5.63
N SER A 614 21.09 36.03 6.78
CA SER A 614 22.11 36.33 7.79
C SER A 614 23.05 35.15 7.96
N LEU A 615 24.31 35.29 7.52
CA LEU A 615 25.32 34.23 7.50
C LEU A 615 26.44 34.53 8.50
N ASN A 616 26.64 33.69 9.50
CA ASN A 616 27.72 33.81 10.49
C ASN A 616 28.55 32.52 10.52
N GLY A 617 29.79 32.58 10.04
CA GLY A 617 30.73 31.44 10.01
C GLY A 617 31.17 31.05 11.41
N GLY A 618 31.81 31.96 12.14
CA GLY A 618 32.19 31.76 13.54
C GLY A 618 33.70 31.60 13.70
N ASP A 619 34.15 30.63 14.50
CA ASP A 619 35.60 30.37 14.65
C ASP A 619 36.09 29.46 13.52
N GLY A 620 37.13 29.86 12.79
CA GLY A 620 37.89 29.00 11.88
C GLY A 620 37.95 29.51 10.44
N SER A 621 37.81 28.66 9.41
CA SER A 621 38.07 29.09 8.01
C SER A 621 36.87 28.81 7.13
N ASP A 622 36.04 29.82 6.94
CA ASP A 622 34.69 29.64 6.44
C ASP A 622 34.55 30.02 4.98
N THR A 623 33.57 29.41 4.31
CA THR A 623 33.25 29.67 2.90
C THR A 623 31.81 30.14 2.76
N TYR A 624 31.65 31.41 2.40
CA TYR A 624 30.34 32.03 2.13
C TYR A 624 30.05 32.01 0.63
N ILE A 625 28.85 31.60 0.23
CA ILE A 625 28.43 31.53 -1.16
C ILE A 625 27.39 32.59 -1.44
N ILE A 626 27.65 33.40 -2.46
CA ILE A 626 26.71 34.40 -2.94
C ILE A 626 26.42 34.14 -4.42
N ALA A 627 25.16 33.86 -4.74
CA ALA A 627 24.66 33.62 -6.09
C ALA A 627 23.76 34.79 -6.57
N SER A 628 23.36 34.77 -7.84
CA SER A 628 22.47 35.81 -8.40
C SER A 628 21.07 35.82 -7.78
N SER A 629 20.71 34.77 -7.04
CA SER A 629 19.43 34.62 -6.35
C SER A 629 19.44 35.09 -4.89
N SER A 630 20.62 35.26 -4.29
CA SER A 630 20.87 35.43 -2.85
C SER A 630 20.54 36.82 -2.29
N GLY A 631 19.49 37.48 -2.79
CA GLY A 631 19.02 38.79 -2.33
C GLY A 631 20.10 39.76 -1.81
N SER A 632 19.87 40.34 -0.63
CA SER A 632 20.78 41.28 0.06
C SER A 632 21.30 40.69 1.38
N ASP A 633 22.16 39.69 1.29
CA ASP A 633 22.70 38.98 2.45
C ASP A 633 23.61 39.83 3.36
N VAL A 634 23.54 39.53 4.65
CA VAL A 634 24.43 40.02 5.71
C VAL A 634 25.36 38.89 6.13
N ILE A 635 26.64 39.03 5.81
CA ILE A 635 27.70 38.17 6.34
C ILE A 635 28.22 38.80 7.64
N SER A 636 28.46 38.02 8.68
CA SER A 636 29.06 38.50 9.91
C SER A 636 30.04 37.46 10.42
N ASP A 637 31.33 37.79 10.40
CA ASP A 637 32.37 36.91 10.93
C ASP A 637 32.94 37.47 12.23
N SER A 638 32.75 36.74 13.32
CA SER A 638 33.11 37.18 14.67
C SER A 638 34.10 36.25 15.39
N GLY A 639 34.76 35.36 14.65
CA GLY A 639 35.76 34.44 15.17
C GLY A 639 36.93 35.13 15.88
N ALA A 640 37.37 34.56 17.00
CA ALA A 640 38.44 35.14 17.83
C ALA A 640 39.84 34.57 17.50
N SER A 641 39.93 33.66 16.53
CA SER A 641 41.16 32.97 16.15
C SER A 641 42.00 33.80 15.18
N THR A 642 43.33 33.63 15.26
CA THR A 642 44.32 34.43 14.52
C THR A 642 44.90 33.71 13.30
N ASP A 643 44.47 32.47 13.04
CA ASP A 643 44.87 31.63 11.90
C ASP A 643 43.69 31.36 10.94
N ASP A 644 42.62 32.16 11.05
CA ASP A 644 41.38 32.04 10.29
C ASP A 644 41.59 32.53 8.85
N THR A 645 41.12 31.77 7.86
CA THR A 645 41.15 32.19 6.47
C THR A 645 39.81 32.04 5.78
N ASP A 646 39.06 33.14 5.73
CA ASP A 646 37.69 33.13 5.22
C ASP A 646 37.63 33.46 3.72
N THR A 647 36.78 32.71 3.02
CA THR A 647 36.60 32.80 1.58
C THR A 647 35.18 33.17 1.23
N VAL A 648 35.00 34.26 0.48
CA VAL A 648 33.70 34.59 -0.14
C VAL A 648 33.75 34.20 -1.61
N LEU A 649 32.86 33.29 -2.02
CA LEU A 649 32.72 32.80 -3.38
C LEU A 649 31.50 33.45 -4.05
N VAL A 650 31.76 34.32 -5.04
CA VAL A 650 30.71 35.01 -5.79
C VAL A 650 30.56 34.38 -7.17
N THR A 651 29.40 33.80 -7.44
CA THR A 651 29.21 32.93 -8.61
C THR A 651 28.73 33.64 -9.89
N VAL A 652 28.29 34.91 -9.88
CA VAL A 652 28.13 35.78 -11.09
C VAL A 652 27.80 37.27 -10.78
N ALA A 653 27.76 38.11 -11.83
CA ALA A 653 27.93 39.58 -11.93
C ALA A 653 26.93 40.52 -11.21
N ASN A 654 27.47 41.68 -10.77
CA ASN A 654 26.84 42.81 -10.08
C ASN A 654 26.50 42.57 -8.60
N VAL A 655 27.50 42.16 -7.81
CA VAL A 655 27.38 42.06 -6.35
C VAL A 655 27.94 43.32 -5.70
N LYS A 656 27.16 43.92 -4.79
CA LYS A 656 27.64 44.94 -3.85
C LYS A 656 28.09 44.22 -2.59
N ILE A 657 29.35 44.38 -2.20
CA ILE A 657 29.90 43.82 -0.97
C ILE A 657 30.14 44.99 -0.02
N TYR A 658 29.43 44.98 1.11
CA TYR A 658 29.60 45.95 2.17
C TYR A 658 30.73 45.49 3.09
N ALA A 659 31.85 46.23 3.11
CA ALA A 659 33.10 45.81 3.75
C ALA A 659 33.02 45.75 5.28
N ALA A 660 32.10 46.48 5.93
CA ALA A 660 31.97 46.45 7.39
C ALA A 660 31.36 45.14 7.96
N ASN A 661 30.89 44.26 7.08
CA ASN A 661 30.37 42.94 7.39
C ASN A 661 31.44 41.85 7.16
N LEU A 662 32.57 42.23 6.55
CA LEU A 662 33.74 41.38 6.49
C LEU A 662 34.50 41.62 7.79
N GLY A 663 34.56 40.60 8.67
CA GLY A 663 35.40 40.65 9.85
C GLY A 663 36.86 40.94 9.49
N SER A 664 37.69 41.16 10.51
CA SER A 664 39.11 41.50 10.35
C SER A 664 39.96 40.48 9.54
N ASN A 665 39.37 39.33 9.14
CA ASN A 665 40.02 38.11 8.69
C ASN A 665 39.55 37.60 7.30
N ILE A 666 38.81 38.36 6.50
CA ILE A 666 38.44 37.88 5.14
C ILE A 666 39.59 38.08 4.15
N GLU A 667 40.45 37.07 3.94
CA GLU A 667 41.62 37.20 3.06
C GLU A 667 41.38 36.90 1.57
N VAL A 668 40.31 36.19 1.18
CA VAL A 668 40.13 35.73 -0.22
C VAL A 668 38.71 35.93 -0.75
N LEU A 669 38.53 36.97 -1.59
CA LEU A 669 37.32 37.18 -2.39
C LEU A 669 37.55 36.73 -3.84
N LYS A 670 36.83 35.68 -4.29
CA LYS A 670 36.88 35.18 -5.67
C LYS A 670 35.58 35.54 -6.39
N ALA A 671 35.65 36.54 -7.27
CA ALA A 671 34.54 36.95 -8.13
C ALA A 671 34.84 36.61 -9.60
N THR A 672 33.87 36.02 -10.31
CA THR A 672 33.94 35.84 -11.77
C THR A 672 32.82 36.64 -12.45
N GLY A 673 33.17 37.72 -13.15
CA GLY A 673 32.19 38.61 -13.79
C GLY A 673 32.64 40.07 -13.88
N MET A 674 31.90 40.88 -14.62
CA MET A 674 32.15 42.33 -14.75
C MET A 674 31.36 43.08 -13.66
N ASN A 675 32.07 43.86 -12.84
CA ASN A 675 31.62 44.78 -11.78
C ASN A 675 31.46 44.16 -10.38
N VAL A 676 32.43 44.48 -9.51
CA VAL A 676 32.38 44.34 -8.04
C VAL A 676 32.50 45.74 -7.45
N ILE A 677 31.60 46.11 -6.53
CA ILE A 677 31.69 47.34 -5.74
C ILE A 677 32.04 46.94 -4.31
N VAL A 678 33.16 47.46 -3.80
CA VAL A 678 33.56 47.33 -2.39
C VAL A 678 33.33 48.68 -1.72
N ALA A 679 32.45 48.73 -0.72
CA ALA A 679 32.09 49.97 -0.01
C ALA A 679 32.20 49.79 1.51
N GLY A 680 32.84 50.74 2.21
CA GLY A 680 32.81 50.84 3.68
C GLY A 680 31.46 51.35 4.20
N ASN A 681 31.12 51.05 5.46
CA ASN A 681 29.85 51.46 6.09
C ASN A 681 30.03 52.59 7.14
N GLY A 682 31.14 53.32 7.09
CA GLY A 682 31.46 54.41 8.01
C GLY A 682 32.30 53.96 9.20
N GLY A 683 33.33 54.75 9.52
CA GLY A 683 34.51 54.39 10.31
C GLY A 683 35.78 54.71 9.53
N ASN A 684 36.96 54.55 10.13
CA ASN A 684 38.22 54.62 9.38
C ASN A 684 38.52 53.24 8.80
N ASP A 685 38.37 53.08 7.49
CA ASP A 685 38.44 51.82 6.78
C ASP A 685 39.78 51.64 6.03
N THR A 686 40.21 50.40 5.81
CA THR A 686 41.38 50.07 4.98
C THR A 686 40.98 49.10 3.87
N ILE A 687 40.98 49.58 2.63
CA ILE A 687 40.65 48.81 1.42
C ILE A 687 41.93 48.65 0.61
N ALA A 688 42.50 47.43 0.55
CA ALA A 688 43.75 47.20 -0.19
C ALA A 688 43.71 45.90 -1.02
N VAL A 689 43.98 46.00 -2.33
CA VAL A 689 44.00 44.87 -3.25
C VAL A 689 45.43 44.43 -3.59
N GLY A 690 45.80 43.18 -3.28
CA GLY A 690 47.03 42.56 -3.78
C GLY A 690 48.30 42.65 -2.92
N GLU A 691 48.28 43.25 -1.73
CA GLU A 691 49.42 43.24 -0.76
C GLU A 691 49.33 42.12 0.30
N GLY A 692 48.66 41.01 -0.01
CA GLY A 692 48.57 39.85 0.90
C GLY A 692 47.49 39.96 1.99
N LYS A 693 46.52 40.88 1.84
CA LYS A 693 45.32 40.97 2.70
C LYS A 693 43.99 40.75 1.97
N LEU A 694 43.96 40.91 0.64
CA LEU A 694 42.83 40.56 -0.22
C LEU A 694 43.36 40.15 -1.60
N ASN A 695 43.28 38.85 -1.93
CA ASN A 695 43.67 38.33 -3.25
C ASN A 695 42.47 38.36 -4.22
N LEU A 696 42.11 39.54 -4.71
CA LEU A 696 41.06 39.73 -5.71
C LEU A 696 41.58 39.46 -7.13
N THR A 697 41.01 38.48 -7.83
CA THR A 697 41.25 38.24 -9.26
C THR A 697 40.07 38.77 -10.08
N ILE A 698 39.96 40.08 -10.25
CA ILE A 698 38.86 40.72 -11.02
C ILE A 698 39.38 41.14 -12.40
N SER A 699 38.62 40.84 -13.46
CA SER A 699 39.00 41.12 -14.87
C SER A 699 38.24 42.30 -15.49
N GLY A 700 37.44 43.06 -14.73
CA GLY A 700 36.70 44.22 -15.23
C GLY A 700 36.38 45.23 -14.13
N ILE A 701 36.95 46.44 -14.27
CA ILE A 701 36.72 47.72 -13.56
C ILE A 701 36.11 47.58 -12.16
N SER A 702 36.97 47.76 -11.15
CA SER A 702 36.64 47.77 -9.72
C SER A 702 36.47 49.20 -9.20
N VAL A 703 35.28 49.50 -8.66
CA VAL A 703 35.02 50.73 -7.92
C VAL A 703 35.23 50.45 -6.43
N PHE A 704 36.09 51.23 -5.77
CA PHE A 704 36.35 51.17 -4.33
C PHE A 704 35.84 52.45 -3.67
N ALA A 705 35.04 52.32 -2.61
CA ALA A 705 34.50 53.46 -1.86
C ALA A 705 34.78 53.32 -0.36
N GLY A 706 35.42 54.33 0.25
CA GLY A 706 35.73 54.39 1.68
C GLY A 706 34.48 54.65 2.52
N GLY A 707 33.75 55.72 2.21
CA GLY A 707 32.53 56.07 2.92
C GLY A 707 32.80 57.20 3.91
N ALA A 708 32.35 57.07 5.16
CA ALA A 708 32.50 58.14 6.14
C ALA A 708 33.59 57.84 7.17
N GLY A 709 34.73 58.51 7.13
CA GLY A 709 35.85 58.43 8.05
C GLY A 709 37.16 58.70 7.33
N ASN A 710 38.30 58.47 7.99
CA ASN A 710 39.60 58.67 7.37
C ASN A 710 40.10 57.33 6.80
N ASP A 711 39.99 57.15 5.49
CA ASP A 711 40.10 55.85 4.83
C ASP A 711 41.43 55.69 4.07
N LEU A 712 41.95 54.46 4.04
CA LEU A 712 43.11 54.08 3.24
C LEU A 712 42.68 53.16 2.10
N ILE A 713 42.66 53.67 0.87
CA ILE A 713 42.22 52.96 -0.32
C ILE A 713 43.39 52.76 -1.28
N LYS A 714 43.75 51.50 -1.53
CA LYS A 714 44.82 51.10 -2.44
C LYS A 714 44.26 50.24 -3.58
N GLY A 715 44.37 50.77 -4.80
CA GLY A 715 44.17 50.09 -6.07
C GLY A 715 45.17 48.95 -6.27
N ARG A 716 45.18 48.36 -7.47
CA ARG A 716 45.91 47.10 -7.69
C ARG A 716 47.35 47.37 -8.13
N SER A 717 48.32 46.84 -7.37
CA SER A 717 49.76 46.95 -7.69
C SER A 717 50.21 46.28 -9.02
N THR A 718 49.33 45.56 -9.73
CA THR A 718 49.66 44.92 -11.02
C THR A 718 49.25 45.78 -12.20
N THR A 719 50.26 46.22 -12.96
CA THR A 719 50.22 47.14 -14.11
C THR A 719 49.02 46.98 -15.06
N GLY A 720 48.33 48.09 -15.35
CA GLY A 720 47.54 48.31 -16.58
C GLY A 720 46.03 48.10 -16.46
N VAL A 721 45.43 48.20 -15.27
CA VAL A 721 43.97 48.12 -15.10
C VAL A 721 43.46 49.44 -14.54
N ALA A 722 42.50 50.03 -15.24
CA ALA A 722 41.85 51.27 -14.82
C ALA A 722 40.86 51.01 -13.68
N GLU A 723 41.02 51.75 -12.59
CA GLU A 723 40.24 51.64 -11.37
C GLU A 723 39.57 52.95 -10.98
N LYS A 724 38.52 52.88 -10.16
CA LYS A 724 37.85 54.07 -9.62
C LYS A 724 37.86 54.03 -8.10
N LEU A 725 38.50 54.99 -7.46
CA LEU A 725 38.65 55.10 -6.02
C LEU A 725 37.87 56.32 -5.52
N LEU A 726 37.08 56.15 -4.47
CA LEU A 726 36.22 57.17 -3.87
C LEU A 726 36.49 57.23 -2.36
N GLY A 727 36.97 58.35 -1.83
CA GLY A 727 37.13 58.57 -0.38
C GLY A 727 35.79 58.84 0.30
N GLU A 728 35.05 59.83 -0.22
CA GLU A 728 33.77 60.38 0.27
C GLU A 728 33.88 61.39 1.43
N LEU A 729 33.75 61.01 2.69
CA LEU A 729 33.75 61.96 3.82
C LEU A 729 34.88 61.63 4.81
N GLY A 730 35.91 62.45 4.92
CA GLY A 730 36.97 62.40 5.93
C GLY A 730 38.34 62.65 5.30
N ASP A 731 39.42 62.53 6.08
CA ASP A 731 40.79 62.75 5.55
C ASP A 731 41.33 61.43 4.96
N ASP A 732 41.22 61.25 3.65
CA ASP A 732 41.43 59.97 2.97
C ASP A 732 42.81 59.85 2.32
N THR A 733 43.28 58.62 2.11
CA THR A 733 44.51 58.31 1.37
C THR A 733 44.22 57.30 0.26
N LEU A 734 44.26 57.75 -0.99
CA LEU A 734 43.94 56.97 -2.19
C LEU A 734 45.21 56.74 -3.03
N SER A 735 45.41 55.51 -3.54
CA SER A 735 46.54 55.15 -4.40
C SER A 735 46.11 54.24 -5.55
N GLY A 736 46.22 54.69 -6.81
CA GLY A 736 45.84 53.93 -8.02
C GLY A 736 46.86 52.86 -8.43
N PHE A 737 48.14 53.20 -8.35
CA PHE A 737 49.29 52.42 -8.82
C PHE A 737 49.49 52.41 -10.32
N GLY A 738 48.79 51.59 -11.10
CA GLY A 738 49.11 51.46 -12.52
C GLY A 738 47.92 51.07 -13.37
N GLY A 739 47.58 51.92 -14.33
CA GLY A 739 46.33 51.90 -15.06
C GLY A 739 45.82 53.32 -15.20
N ASN A 740 44.80 53.55 -16.04
CA ASN A 740 44.22 54.88 -16.15
C ASN A 740 43.14 55.08 -15.08
N ASP A 741 43.53 55.52 -13.90
CA ASP A 741 42.71 55.51 -12.71
C ASP A 741 41.90 56.80 -12.53
N SER A 742 40.80 56.71 -11.77
CA SER A 742 39.98 57.84 -11.37
C SER A 742 39.87 57.87 -9.85
N LEU A 743 40.58 58.82 -9.22
CA LEU A 743 40.60 59.01 -7.78
C LEU A 743 39.77 60.25 -7.42
N LEU A 744 38.83 60.09 -6.50
CA LEU A 744 38.04 61.18 -5.94
C LEU A 744 38.17 61.15 -4.42
N GLY A 745 38.75 62.19 -3.83
CA GLY A 745 38.91 62.37 -2.39
C GLY A 745 37.54 62.54 -1.73
N GLY A 746 36.94 63.71 -1.82
CA GLY A 746 35.61 63.98 -1.27
C GLY A 746 35.62 65.20 -0.37
N ASP A 747 35.05 65.12 0.83
CA ASP A 747 35.15 66.15 1.86
C ASP A 747 36.21 65.75 2.89
N GLY A 748 37.23 66.57 3.15
CA GLY A 748 38.29 66.33 4.13
C GLY A 748 39.67 66.59 3.53
N ALA A 749 40.75 66.49 4.31
CA ALA A 749 42.10 66.75 3.81
C ALA A 749 42.74 65.48 3.22
N ASP A 750 42.57 65.32 1.91
CA ASP A 750 42.84 64.06 1.22
C ASP A 750 44.26 63.96 0.67
N THR A 751 44.75 62.75 0.48
CA THR A 751 46.01 62.45 -0.21
C THR A 751 45.77 61.43 -1.31
N LEU A 752 45.84 61.87 -2.56
CA LEU A 752 45.60 61.06 -3.76
C LEU A 752 46.91 60.86 -4.53
N ASN A 753 47.19 59.63 -4.94
CA ASN A 753 48.33 59.26 -5.76
C ASN A 753 47.88 58.40 -6.95
N GLY A 754 47.97 58.92 -8.18
CA GLY A 754 47.59 58.23 -9.41
C GLY A 754 48.50 57.02 -9.65
N GLY A 755 49.79 57.29 -9.83
CA GLY A 755 50.82 56.27 -9.97
C GLY A 755 51.46 56.29 -11.35
N THR A 756 51.11 55.35 -12.21
CA THR A 756 51.61 55.28 -13.59
C THR A 756 50.43 55.17 -14.55
N ASP A 757 50.63 55.65 -15.79
CA ASP A 757 49.61 55.80 -16.83
C ASP A 757 48.74 57.05 -16.61
N ARG A 758 47.70 57.27 -17.43
CA ARG A 758 46.94 58.53 -17.44
C ARG A 758 45.85 58.50 -16.37
N ASP A 759 46.01 59.30 -15.34
CA ASP A 759 45.13 59.35 -14.19
C ASP A 759 44.27 60.62 -14.14
N VAL A 760 43.13 60.50 -13.46
CA VAL A 760 42.23 61.62 -13.14
C VAL A 760 42.05 61.69 -11.64
N LEU A 761 42.60 62.74 -11.02
CA LEU A 761 42.55 62.98 -9.58
C LEU A 761 41.67 64.19 -9.28
N ASN A 762 40.80 64.09 -8.28
CA ASN A 762 39.99 65.19 -7.78
C ASN A 762 39.97 65.16 -6.25
N GLY A 763 40.54 66.18 -5.60
CA GLY A 763 40.60 66.31 -4.14
C GLY A 763 39.22 66.50 -3.54
N GLY A 764 38.51 67.55 -3.98
CA GLY A 764 37.15 67.84 -3.52
C GLY A 764 37.13 69.03 -2.58
N ASN A 765 36.56 68.91 -1.38
CA ASN A 765 36.54 69.97 -0.39
C ASN A 765 37.56 69.64 0.71
N GLY A 766 38.67 70.35 0.81
CA GLY A 766 39.76 69.90 1.64
C GLY A 766 41.01 70.76 1.59
N ALA A 767 42.05 70.36 2.30
CA ALA A 767 43.39 70.85 2.01
C ALA A 767 44.18 69.66 1.48
N ASP A 768 44.05 69.45 0.18
CA ASP A 768 44.32 68.16 -0.45
C ASP A 768 45.73 68.08 -1.02
N LYS A 769 46.23 66.85 -1.17
CA LYS A 769 47.51 66.55 -1.80
C LYS A 769 47.29 65.58 -2.94
N LEU A 770 47.54 66.02 -4.16
CA LEU A 770 47.36 65.22 -5.37
C LEU A 770 48.72 65.01 -6.04
N PHE A 771 49.04 63.76 -6.31
CA PHE A 771 50.24 63.34 -7.04
C PHE A 771 49.81 62.54 -8.26
N GLY A 772 50.03 63.06 -9.48
CA GLY A 772 49.72 62.35 -10.73
C GLY A 772 50.62 61.13 -10.90
N GLY A 773 51.92 61.37 -11.02
CA GLY A 773 52.94 60.33 -11.12
C GLY A 773 53.57 60.30 -12.52
N ASP A 774 53.69 59.12 -13.11
CA ASP A 774 54.17 58.97 -14.50
C ASP A 774 52.94 58.89 -15.44
N GLY A 775 52.68 59.86 -16.30
CA GLY A 775 51.45 59.86 -17.10
C GLY A 775 51.08 61.23 -17.65
N ASP A 776 50.07 61.29 -18.52
CA ASP A 776 49.49 62.59 -18.89
C ASP A 776 48.25 62.82 -18.00
N ASP A 777 48.43 63.38 -16.82
CA ASP A 777 47.43 63.36 -15.75
C ASP A 777 46.53 64.59 -15.71
N SER A 778 45.36 64.44 -15.09
CA SER A 778 44.41 65.54 -14.85
C SER A 778 44.13 65.65 -13.36
N LEU A 779 44.62 66.72 -12.74
CA LEU A 779 44.50 66.98 -11.31
C LEU A 779 43.56 68.17 -11.04
N MET A 780 42.60 68.00 -10.15
CA MET A 780 41.70 69.04 -9.66
C MET A 780 41.74 69.11 -8.14
N GLY A 781 42.20 70.22 -7.55
CA GLY A 781 42.27 70.40 -6.10
C GLY A 781 40.87 70.49 -5.51
N GLY A 782 40.16 71.57 -5.85
CA GLY A 782 38.76 71.75 -5.49
C GLY A 782 38.57 72.97 -4.59
N SER A 783 38.14 72.78 -3.34
CA SER A 783 37.98 73.90 -2.42
C SER A 783 38.90 73.74 -1.22
N GLY A 784 39.68 74.77 -0.92
CA GLY A 784 40.60 74.83 0.21
C GLY A 784 42.02 75.03 -0.30
N ASN A 785 43.06 74.72 0.47
CA ASN A 785 44.42 75.05 0.06
C ASN A 785 45.15 73.76 -0.34
N ASP A 786 45.25 73.55 -1.64
CA ASP A 786 45.64 72.25 -2.19
C ASP A 786 47.10 72.26 -2.67
N SER A 787 47.70 71.07 -2.72
CA SER A 787 49.03 70.84 -3.27
C SER A 787 48.94 69.80 -4.39
N LEU A 788 49.14 70.24 -5.62
CA LEU A 788 49.05 69.41 -6.82
C LEU A 788 50.45 69.25 -7.43
N SER A 789 50.81 68.00 -7.75
CA SER A 789 52.04 67.65 -8.45
C SER A 789 51.68 66.74 -9.62
N GLY A 790 51.89 67.20 -10.86
CA GLY A 790 51.67 66.42 -12.07
C GLY A 790 52.61 65.22 -12.12
N GLY A 791 53.91 65.47 -12.25
CA GLY A 791 54.94 64.43 -12.23
C GLY A 791 55.67 64.36 -13.56
N ASP A 792 55.85 63.16 -14.13
CA ASP A 792 56.44 62.98 -15.45
C ASP A 792 55.32 62.83 -16.50
N GLY A 793 55.27 63.68 -17.54
CA GLY A 793 54.32 63.57 -18.66
C GLY A 793 53.69 64.92 -19.00
N VAL A 794 52.54 64.96 -19.68
CA VAL A 794 51.86 66.23 -20.00
C VAL A 794 50.62 66.39 -19.14
N ASP A 795 50.74 67.19 -18.09
CA ASP A 795 49.73 67.26 -17.04
C ASP A 795 48.82 68.48 -17.15
N THR A 796 47.59 68.34 -16.65
CA THR A 796 46.63 69.44 -16.50
C THR A 796 46.29 69.63 -15.03
N LEU A 797 46.63 70.79 -14.48
CA LEU A 797 46.43 71.13 -13.07
C LEU A 797 45.38 72.24 -12.92
N ILE A 798 44.35 71.99 -12.12
CA ILE A 798 43.30 72.94 -11.76
C ILE A 798 43.25 73.05 -10.22
N GLY A 799 43.84 74.10 -9.64
CA GLY A 799 43.74 74.34 -8.19
C GLY A 799 42.29 74.53 -7.73
N SER A 800 41.52 75.30 -8.50
CA SER A 800 40.17 75.76 -8.15
C SER A 800 40.22 76.78 -7.00
N SER A 801 39.28 76.76 -6.04
CA SER A 801 39.19 77.85 -5.06
C SER A 801 40.10 77.59 -3.88
N GLY A 802 41.08 78.46 -3.65
CA GLY A 802 42.10 78.12 -2.69
C GLY A 802 43.26 79.08 -2.65
N ALA A 803 44.30 78.68 -1.94
CA ALA A 803 45.63 79.20 -2.11
C ALA A 803 46.52 78.00 -2.39
N ASP A 804 46.62 77.65 -3.67
CA ASP A 804 47.08 76.33 -4.10
C ASP A 804 48.54 76.36 -4.54
N ASP A 805 49.27 75.29 -4.23
CA ASP A 805 50.63 75.04 -4.70
C ASP A 805 50.56 74.06 -5.88
N LEU A 806 50.86 74.54 -7.09
CA LEU A 806 50.76 73.79 -8.34
C LEU A 806 52.17 73.50 -8.88
N THR A 807 52.50 72.23 -9.05
CA THR A 807 53.80 71.76 -9.53
C THR A 807 53.55 70.92 -10.78
N GLY A 808 54.02 71.37 -11.95
CA GLY A 808 53.83 70.65 -13.21
C GLY A 808 54.66 69.37 -13.23
N GLY A 809 55.97 69.53 -13.01
CA GLY A 809 56.94 68.45 -13.09
C GLY A 809 57.70 68.46 -14.42
N ALA A 810 57.95 67.27 -14.96
CA ALA A 810 58.65 67.08 -16.22
C ALA A 810 57.64 66.90 -17.35
N GLY A 811 57.42 67.95 -18.14
CA GLY A 811 56.31 67.98 -19.07
C GLY A 811 56.25 69.25 -19.87
N ASP A 812 55.30 69.33 -20.80
CA ASP A 812 54.79 70.62 -21.28
C ASP A 812 53.40 70.79 -20.62
N ASP A 813 53.36 71.30 -19.39
CA ASP A 813 52.18 71.19 -18.52
C ASP A 813 51.20 72.35 -18.67
N VAL A 814 49.95 72.17 -18.23
CA VAL A 814 48.89 73.19 -18.34
C VAL A 814 48.28 73.52 -16.98
N PHE A 815 48.49 74.75 -16.52
CA PHE A 815 47.87 75.30 -15.32
C PHE A 815 46.59 76.06 -15.69
N VAL A 816 45.42 75.57 -15.25
CA VAL A 816 44.12 76.04 -15.73
C VAL A 816 43.36 76.81 -14.65
N PHE A 817 42.94 78.03 -14.98
CA PHE A 817 42.10 78.88 -14.12
C PHE A 817 40.76 79.11 -14.81
N THR A 818 39.70 78.59 -14.22
CA THR A 818 38.37 78.51 -14.85
C THR A 818 37.44 79.63 -14.41
N SER A 819 37.68 80.21 -13.23
CA SER A 819 36.81 81.20 -12.62
C SER A 819 37.59 82.23 -11.79
N ARG A 820 36.95 83.35 -11.44
CA ARG A 820 37.57 84.36 -10.59
C ARG A 820 37.67 83.94 -9.11
N SER A 821 36.93 82.92 -8.69
CA SER A 821 37.10 82.35 -7.35
C SER A 821 38.36 81.50 -7.24
N ASP A 822 38.95 81.13 -8.38
CA ASP A 822 40.21 80.38 -8.45
C ASP A 822 41.43 81.30 -8.27
N LEU A 823 41.21 82.56 -7.90
CA LEU A 823 42.26 83.56 -7.87
C LEU A 823 42.22 84.31 -6.53
N GLY A 824 43.41 84.55 -5.96
CA GLY A 824 43.56 85.35 -4.75
C GLY A 824 44.66 86.41 -4.86
N LEU A 825 45.01 87.05 -3.74
CA LEU A 825 46.04 88.09 -3.70
C LEU A 825 46.90 87.94 -2.45
N GLY A 826 48.20 88.17 -2.57
CA GLY A 826 49.11 88.10 -1.42
C GLY A 826 49.27 86.66 -0.92
N SER A 827 48.89 86.38 0.31
CA SER A 827 49.01 85.03 0.89
C SER A 827 47.94 84.07 0.41
N THR A 828 46.88 84.54 -0.27
CA THR A 828 45.82 83.69 -0.82
C THR A 828 45.94 83.46 -2.32
N ALA A 829 47.04 83.94 -2.93
CA ALA A 829 47.30 83.72 -4.35
C ALA A 829 48.02 82.39 -4.54
N ASP A 830 47.53 81.61 -5.49
CA ASP A 830 48.14 80.36 -5.95
C ASP A 830 49.59 80.56 -6.39
N VAL A 831 50.35 79.49 -6.29
CA VAL A 831 51.78 79.44 -6.55
C VAL A 831 52.04 78.31 -7.54
N ILE A 832 52.50 78.66 -8.73
CA ILE A 832 53.13 77.69 -9.63
C ILE A 832 54.59 77.57 -9.21
N THR A 833 55.03 76.37 -8.85
CA THR A 833 56.27 76.16 -8.09
C THR A 833 57.49 75.81 -8.96
N ASP A 834 57.29 75.45 -10.22
CA ASP A 834 58.33 74.94 -11.12
C ASP A 834 58.11 75.28 -12.61
N PHE A 835 57.51 76.44 -12.92
CA PHE A 835 57.16 76.82 -14.29
C PHE A 835 58.36 76.76 -15.24
N SER A 836 58.23 75.99 -16.32
CA SER A 836 59.28 75.66 -17.27
C SER A 836 58.98 76.20 -18.68
N LEU A 837 59.88 75.97 -19.63
CA LEU A 837 59.68 76.40 -21.02
C LEU A 837 58.95 75.29 -21.79
N GLY A 838 57.69 75.53 -22.12
CA GLY A 838 56.79 74.52 -22.70
C GLY A 838 55.42 74.57 -22.05
N ASP A 839 55.41 74.90 -20.75
CA ASP A 839 54.21 74.99 -19.93
C ASP A 839 53.30 76.16 -20.34
N ASP A 840 52.00 75.97 -20.21
CA ASP A 840 50.96 76.94 -20.50
C ASP A 840 50.18 77.33 -19.24
N ILE A 841 49.92 78.64 -19.08
CA ILE A 841 48.96 79.14 -18.09
C ILE A 841 47.68 79.52 -18.83
N ASN A 842 46.63 78.75 -18.60
CA ASN A 842 45.34 78.89 -19.28
C ASN A 842 44.34 79.74 -18.49
N LEU A 843 44.13 80.96 -18.96
CA LEU A 843 43.23 81.97 -18.40
C LEU A 843 42.03 82.27 -19.32
N ARG A 844 41.82 81.48 -20.39
CA ARG A 844 40.81 81.77 -21.44
C ARG A 844 39.40 81.93 -20.88
N ALA A 845 39.07 81.21 -19.81
CA ALA A 845 37.74 81.28 -19.18
C ALA A 845 37.46 82.66 -18.54
N LEU A 846 38.51 83.42 -18.19
CA LEU A 846 38.40 84.71 -17.51
C LEU A 846 38.19 85.89 -18.48
N ASN A 847 38.31 85.67 -19.79
CA ASN A 847 38.20 86.68 -20.85
C ASN A 847 39.10 87.91 -20.60
N LEU A 848 40.39 87.65 -20.34
CA LEU A 848 41.39 88.67 -20.06
C LEU A 848 42.13 89.11 -21.33
N THR A 849 42.89 90.19 -21.25
CA THR A 849 43.85 90.60 -22.28
C THR A 849 45.24 90.66 -21.66
N TYR A 850 46.19 89.88 -22.19
CA TYR A 850 47.58 89.92 -21.78
C TYR A 850 48.27 91.16 -22.37
N ILE A 851 48.85 92.00 -21.50
CA ILE A 851 49.47 93.28 -21.87
C ILE A 851 51.00 93.30 -21.66
N GLY A 852 51.61 92.14 -21.47
CA GLY A 852 53.04 91.99 -21.16
C GLY A 852 53.38 92.58 -19.80
N GLN A 853 54.39 93.46 -19.74
CA GLN A 853 54.83 94.14 -18.51
C GLN A 853 54.27 95.58 -18.37
N SER A 854 53.29 95.95 -19.21
CA SER A 854 52.71 97.30 -19.21
C SER A 854 51.88 97.56 -17.95
N ASN A 855 51.70 98.84 -17.59
CA ASN A 855 50.75 99.22 -16.55
C ASN A 855 49.30 98.97 -16.99
N PHE A 856 48.42 98.65 -16.04
CA PHE A 856 46.99 98.54 -16.31
C PHE A 856 46.41 99.87 -16.83
N THR A 857 45.60 99.78 -17.88
CA THR A 857 44.94 100.92 -18.54
C THR A 857 43.44 100.70 -18.75
N GLY A 858 42.93 99.52 -18.41
CA GLY A 858 41.55 99.11 -18.59
C GLY A 858 41.23 97.84 -17.81
N SER A 859 39.98 97.39 -17.91
CA SER A 859 39.46 96.22 -17.20
C SER A 859 39.77 94.90 -17.89
N ASN A 860 39.83 93.83 -17.10
CA ASN A 860 40.11 92.46 -17.54
C ASN A 860 41.48 92.35 -18.24
N GLN A 861 42.52 92.88 -17.60
CA GLN A 861 43.88 92.84 -18.08
C GLN A 861 44.74 91.97 -17.17
N VAL A 862 45.70 91.26 -17.76
CA VAL A 862 46.73 90.50 -17.04
C VAL A 862 48.12 90.93 -17.50
N ARG A 863 49.03 91.11 -16.55
CA ARG A 863 50.42 91.52 -16.80
C ARG A 863 51.39 90.65 -16.01
N PHE A 864 52.63 90.57 -16.46
CA PHE A 864 53.71 89.96 -15.69
C PHE A 864 54.50 91.03 -14.91
N ASN A 865 54.63 90.86 -13.59
CA ASN A 865 55.44 91.70 -12.70
C ASN A 865 56.71 90.97 -12.27
N ASP A 866 57.79 91.24 -13.00
CA ASP A 866 59.13 90.65 -12.87
C ASP A 866 59.80 90.89 -11.49
N SER A 867 59.43 91.96 -10.78
CA SER A 867 60.01 92.23 -9.45
C SER A 867 59.38 91.40 -8.34
N GLY A 868 58.27 90.72 -8.63
CA GLY A 868 57.52 89.96 -7.65
C GLY A 868 57.15 88.56 -8.13
N ASP A 869 57.77 88.08 -9.22
CA ASP A 869 57.58 86.78 -9.86
C ASP A 869 56.09 86.39 -9.90
N ARG A 870 55.25 87.24 -10.50
CA ARG A 870 53.80 87.03 -10.49
C ARG A 870 53.12 87.56 -11.73
N LEU A 871 52.05 86.88 -12.13
CA LEU A 871 51.02 87.45 -12.99
C LEU A 871 50.06 88.25 -12.13
N GLU A 872 49.85 89.51 -12.46
CA GLU A 872 48.89 90.39 -11.80
C GLU A 872 47.69 90.59 -12.71
N ILE A 873 46.49 90.50 -12.14
CA ILE A 873 45.23 90.58 -12.88
C ILE A 873 44.39 91.72 -12.30
N SER A 874 43.92 92.60 -13.18
CA SER A 874 42.96 93.67 -12.86
C SER A 874 41.67 93.47 -13.65
N VAL A 875 40.55 93.39 -12.95
CA VAL A 875 39.21 93.16 -13.49
C VAL A 875 38.35 94.43 -13.52
N ASP A 876 38.80 95.51 -12.88
CA ASP A 876 38.16 96.83 -12.95
C ASP A 876 39.04 97.85 -13.70
N LYS A 877 38.68 99.15 -13.68
CA LYS A 877 39.42 100.18 -14.44
C LYS A 877 40.49 100.90 -13.61
N ASP A 878 40.88 100.34 -12.47
CA ASP A 878 41.88 100.92 -11.62
C ASP A 878 43.31 100.54 -12.06
N VAL A 879 44.31 100.90 -11.25
CA VAL A 879 45.74 100.67 -11.54
C VAL A 879 46.36 99.62 -10.63
N LEU A 880 45.55 98.98 -9.78
CA LEU A 880 45.94 97.96 -8.84
C LEU A 880 45.56 96.59 -9.39
N ALA A 881 46.13 95.55 -8.78
CA ALA A 881 45.76 94.18 -9.08
C ALA A 881 44.81 93.69 -7.99
N GLU A 882 43.69 93.09 -8.38
CA GLU A 882 42.78 92.44 -7.44
C GLU A 882 43.19 91.00 -7.19
N TYR A 883 43.91 90.40 -8.14
CA TYR A 883 44.34 89.01 -8.08
C TYR A 883 45.78 88.87 -8.58
N ALA A 884 46.43 87.79 -8.16
CA ALA A 884 47.72 87.39 -8.66
C ALA A 884 47.85 85.86 -8.71
N ILE A 885 48.72 85.39 -9.61
CA ILE A 885 49.27 84.03 -9.62
C ILE A 885 50.77 84.21 -9.41
N LYS A 886 51.32 83.59 -8.35
CA LYS A 886 52.76 83.60 -8.12
C LYS A 886 53.41 82.53 -8.95
N LEU A 887 54.59 82.84 -9.45
CA LEU A 887 55.46 81.93 -10.19
C LEU A 887 56.73 81.70 -9.36
N ASP A 888 57.46 80.66 -9.69
CA ASP A 888 58.75 80.37 -9.09
C ASP A 888 59.81 81.43 -9.44
N SER A 889 60.84 81.51 -8.61
CA SER A 889 61.84 82.57 -8.73
C SER A 889 62.72 82.33 -9.95
N GLY A 890 62.69 83.25 -10.92
CA GLY A 890 63.54 83.20 -12.11
C GLY A 890 62.80 83.06 -13.43
N VAL A 891 61.47 82.98 -13.43
CA VAL A 891 60.66 83.05 -14.64
C VAL A 891 60.81 84.42 -15.30
N THR A 892 61.11 84.42 -16.60
CA THR A 892 61.29 85.65 -17.38
C THR A 892 60.08 85.93 -18.26
N ALA A 893 59.85 87.21 -18.59
CA ALA A 893 58.78 87.61 -19.52
C ALA A 893 58.85 86.90 -20.88
N ALA A 894 60.04 86.48 -21.32
CA ALA A 894 60.23 85.76 -22.58
C ALA A 894 59.78 84.29 -22.51
N GLN A 895 59.82 83.67 -21.34
CA GLN A 895 59.29 82.30 -21.14
C GLN A 895 57.76 82.29 -21.14
N LEU A 896 57.13 83.40 -20.74
CA LEU A 896 55.67 83.55 -20.71
C LEU A 896 55.09 84.04 -22.05
N GLU A 897 55.94 84.48 -22.99
CA GLU A 897 55.50 84.98 -24.29
C GLU A 897 54.94 83.80 -25.11
N ASP A 898 53.68 83.91 -25.55
CA ASP A 898 52.86 82.85 -26.20
C ASP A 898 52.35 81.69 -25.32
N HIS A 899 52.77 81.60 -24.05
CA HIS A 899 52.37 80.57 -23.09
C HIS A 899 51.28 81.01 -22.09
N ILE A 900 50.90 82.29 -22.13
CA ILE A 900 49.70 82.80 -21.45
C ILE A 900 48.51 82.71 -22.39
N LEU A 901 47.63 81.73 -22.17
CA LEU A 901 46.44 81.52 -23.00
C LEU A 901 45.29 82.36 -22.45
N VAL A 902 45.03 83.53 -23.05
CA VAL A 902 43.97 84.48 -22.67
C VAL A 902 42.88 84.65 -23.71
#